data_AF-A0A1L3ZV33-F1
#
_entry.id   AF-A0A1L3ZV33-F1
#
_cell.length_a   1.000
_cell.length_b   1.000
_cell.length_c   1.000
_cell.angle_alpha   90.00
_cell.angle_beta   90.00
_cell.angle_gamma   90.00
#
_symmetry.space_group_name_H-M   'P 1'
#
loop_
_entity.id
_entity.type
_entity.pdbx_description
1 polymer ?
#
loop_
_entity_poly.entity_id
_entity_poly.type
_entity_poly.pdbx_seq_one_letter_code
_entity_poly.pdbx_strand_id
1 'polypeptide(L)'
;MSVRNAGAVGDALSDVGQTVANTGFEMQEAEDQLQAARARSQYLTEKIALDSEVEQDQDHETLEKRYTERLNKIGQTTAQMIRSPRARALYEQDIKTDAARGMATIKSHVFTKKKDAGRAGLAETMQTNREAALASPNEADATALLESTTQAITAAREAGYISVQEEVSQRQQFVESYAKGRLTLLPDAKQVETLTRSLETDKTGTWTDFIPRDQREVLRDQAATRLRAEERARRAEQKLIAQEEIDEAEEIARLTSDGVPVPQDQIDRAIKVAEANSKDALAYRLRVSGLKTKLSTEYKASTPSELQDDINALSAKITQSGGSAELSDIVARDHLITLKNNAQTALNDDPLSWAAGAWGVEIPPLNWDDPRTLGERLRLARTVSKRTGAPVRPLTDEEADGLKVELDRGAAGKLEVLEQVKAFGPTGAVAAARQIAPDDGAFRIAAGLSTLPSTGAAKNVSRDIIIGEDALKANPGLWDKQEADRIAGEIATPAMRLLPPDMRAGVLDAAKNIYATRLSRIGAARWQGQDWPQAISAALGGYKDSAGTMRGGLGSWKGEMIILPTGVSQTEMDTAIARADETKFALAGGGKPVWSNGAPVPLSRLKQMDLVAEGDGVYRLFDGRGFIAREDGQPFRLDVRKLR
;
A
#
# COMPACT_ATOMS: atom_id res chain seq x y z
N MET A 1 127.68 9.47 110.54
CA MET A 1 127.89 8.33 109.62
C MET A 1 126.66 7.45 109.67
N SER A 2 126.03 7.20 108.51
CA SER A 2 125.47 5.90 108.09
C SER A 2 124.06 5.96 107.44
N VAL A 3 123.99 5.36 106.24
CA VAL A 3 122.85 4.82 105.44
C VAL A 3 121.79 5.83 104.92
N ARG A 4 121.89 6.36 103.69
CA ARG A 4 121.52 5.86 102.31
C ARG A 4 120.01 5.85 101.97
N ASN A 5 119.67 6.67 100.96
CA ASN A 5 118.63 6.54 99.91
C ASN A 5 117.21 6.08 100.27
N ALA A 6 116.25 7.02 100.36
CA ALA A 6 114.80 6.72 100.20
C ALA A 6 113.91 7.96 99.89
N GLY A 7 114.46 9.07 99.37
CA GLY A 7 113.76 10.37 99.34
C GLY A 7 113.17 10.84 98.01
N ALA A 8 113.28 10.08 96.91
CA ALA A 8 112.92 10.57 95.57
C ALA A 8 111.80 9.78 94.86
N VAL A 9 111.11 8.86 95.55
CA VAL A 9 110.05 8.00 94.98
C VAL A 9 108.65 8.29 95.57
N GLY A 10 108.56 9.03 96.69
CA GLY A 10 107.29 9.34 97.35
C GLY A 10 106.48 10.47 96.72
N ASP A 11 107.14 11.58 96.34
CA ASP A 11 106.44 12.77 95.82
C ASP A 11 105.91 12.57 94.39
N ALA A 12 106.52 11.69 93.60
CA ALA A 12 106.04 11.33 92.27
C ALA A 12 104.80 10.40 92.29
N LEU A 13 104.51 9.70 93.39
CA LEU A 13 103.33 8.81 93.50
C LEU A 13 102.08 9.56 93.99
N SER A 14 102.25 10.62 94.79
CA SER A 14 101.13 11.45 95.27
C SER A 14 100.53 12.32 94.15
N ASP A 15 101.36 12.93 93.30
CA ASP A 15 100.90 13.72 92.14
C ASP A 15 100.22 12.85 91.07
N VAL A 16 100.66 11.61 90.90
CA VAL A 16 99.98 10.62 90.03
C VAL A 16 98.64 10.21 90.63
N GLY A 17 98.53 10.03 91.96
CA GLY A 17 97.27 9.71 92.62
C GLY A 17 96.20 10.80 92.50
N GLN A 18 96.59 12.08 92.65
CA GLN A 18 95.68 13.22 92.50
C GLN A 18 95.28 13.45 91.03
N THR A 19 96.23 13.28 90.10
CA THR A 19 95.96 13.35 88.65
C THR A 19 95.06 12.21 88.21
N VAL A 20 95.27 10.97 88.69
CA VAL A 20 94.41 9.80 88.36
C VAL A 20 93.01 9.94 88.97
N ALA A 21 92.85 10.52 90.15
CA ALA A 21 91.53 10.79 90.74
C ALA A 21 90.76 11.88 89.98
N ASN A 22 91.41 12.98 89.59
CA ASN A 22 90.79 14.04 88.78
C ASN A 22 90.46 13.54 87.37
N THR A 23 91.36 12.78 86.73
CA THR A 23 91.08 12.11 85.45
C THR A 23 89.96 11.09 85.58
N GLY A 24 89.81 10.40 86.73
CA GLY A 24 88.72 9.48 86.99
C GLY A 24 87.34 10.17 87.05
N PHE A 25 87.24 11.32 87.73
CA PHE A 25 86.00 12.11 87.76
C PHE A 25 85.68 12.74 86.40
N GLU A 26 86.68 13.25 85.69
CA GLU A 26 86.51 13.79 84.32
C GLU A 26 86.10 12.69 83.34
N MET A 27 86.68 11.49 83.44
CA MET A 27 86.29 10.34 82.63
C MET A 27 84.87 9.87 82.95
N GLN A 28 84.47 9.85 84.23
CA GLN A 28 83.12 9.49 84.63
C GLN A 28 82.09 10.53 84.18
N GLU A 29 82.40 11.82 84.28
CA GLU A 29 81.53 12.90 83.79
C GLU A 29 81.42 12.88 82.26
N ALA A 30 82.53 12.63 81.55
CA ALA A 30 82.52 12.46 80.09
C ALA A 30 81.73 11.21 79.66
N GLU A 31 81.83 10.10 80.41
CA GLU A 31 81.05 8.89 80.15
C GLU A 31 79.55 9.12 80.41
N ASP A 32 79.20 9.81 81.50
CA ASP A 32 77.82 10.19 81.83
C ASP A 32 77.21 11.13 80.78
N GLN A 33 77.97 12.13 80.34
CA GLN A 33 77.57 13.05 79.27
C GLN A 33 77.39 12.30 77.94
N LEU A 34 78.30 11.38 77.61
CA LEU A 34 78.20 10.56 76.40
C LEU A 34 76.98 9.62 76.45
N GLN A 35 76.71 9.00 77.60
CA GLN A 35 75.52 8.17 77.81
C GLN A 35 74.24 8.98 77.68
N ALA A 36 74.18 10.18 78.29
CA ALA A 36 73.04 11.09 78.17
C ALA A 36 72.84 11.57 76.72
N ALA A 37 73.92 11.92 76.01
CA ALA A 37 73.87 12.32 74.60
C ALA A 37 73.38 11.18 73.71
N ARG A 38 73.83 9.94 73.93
CA ARG A 38 73.35 8.75 73.21
C ARG A 38 71.88 8.48 73.48
N ALA A 39 71.45 8.51 74.74
CA ALA A 39 70.05 8.35 75.14
C ALA A 39 69.17 9.41 74.48
N ARG A 40 69.63 10.67 74.47
CA ARG A 40 68.94 11.80 73.82
C ARG A 40 68.83 11.65 72.31
N SER A 41 69.92 11.25 71.65
CA SER A 41 69.90 10.98 70.21
C SER A 41 68.93 9.86 69.87
N GLN A 42 68.92 8.77 70.65
CA GLN A 42 68.00 7.65 70.46
C GLN A 42 66.54 8.09 70.68
N TYR A 43 66.25 8.86 71.74
CA TYR A 43 64.92 9.40 72.01
C TYR A 43 64.40 10.26 70.87
N LEU A 44 65.23 11.19 70.36
CA LEU A 44 64.84 12.04 69.24
C LEU A 44 64.59 11.23 67.98
N THR A 45 65.42 10.22 67.72
CA THR A 45 65.26 9.33 66.55
C THR A 45 63.94 8.56 66.62
N GLU A 46 63.65 7.91 67.75
CA GLU A 46 62.41 7.15 67.95
C GLU A 46 61.18 8.08 68.00
N LYS A 47 61.31 9.29 68.56
CA LYS A 47 60.25 10.30 68.54
C LYS A 47 59.94 10.78 67.13
N ILE A 48 60.95 11.06 66.29
CA ILE A 48 60.74 11.47 64.89
C ILE A 48 60.01 10.36 64.12
N ALA A 49 60.39 9.10 64.32
CA ALA A 49 59.69 7.97 63.72
C ALA A 49 58.22 7.91 64.19
N LEU A 50 57.98 8.06 65.49
CA LEU A 50 56.62 8.12 66.06
C LEU A 50 55.80 9.29 65.50
N ASP A 51 56.40 10.49 65.39
CA ASP A 51 55.74 11.68 64.83
C ASP A 51 55.33 11.43 63.36
N SER A 52 56.21 10.82 62.57
CA SER A 52 55.93 10.47 61.16
C SER A 52 54.85 9.40 61.01
N GLU A 53 54.81 8.40 61.91
CA GLU A 53 53.77 7.37 61.89
C GLU A 53 52.39 7.97 62.19
N VAL A 54 52.34 8.92 63.13
CA VAL A 54 51.09 9.59 63.53
C VAL A 54 50.49 10.45 62.42
N GLU A 55 51.32 11.07 61.57
CA GLU A 55 50.84 11.83 60.41
C GLU A 55 50.03 10.96 59.42
N GLN A 56 50.29 9.66 59.39
CA GLN A 56 49.64 8.70 58.49
C GLN A 56 48.55 7.86 59.18
N ASP A 57 48.36 8.02 60.49
CA ASP A 57 47.40 7.23 61.26
C ASP A 57 45.96 7.68 60.98
N GLN A 58 45.09 6.73 60.61
CA GLN A 58 43.69 7.00 60.29
C GLN A 58 42.77 6.95 61.52
N ASP A 59 43.20 6.35 62.63
CA ASP A 59 42.43 6.29 63.89
C ASP A 59 42.78 7.49 64.78
N HIS A 60 42.18 8.63 64.43
CA HIS A 60 42.36 9.90 65.13
C HIS A 60 41.68 9.95 66.51
N GLU A 61 40.77 9.02 66.82
CA GLU A 61 40.02 9.04 68.07
C GLU A 61 40.90 8.59 69.24
N THR A 62 41.69 7.55 69.03
CA THR A 62 42.59 6.99 70.05
C THR A 62 44.03 7.52 69.95
N LEU A 63 44.33 8.33 68.93
CA LEU A 63 45.68 8.77 68.57
C LEU A 63 46.43 9.49 69.70
N GLU A 64 45.76 10.39 70.44
CA GLU A 64 46.38 11.13 71.55
C GLU A 64 46.87 10.17 72.65
N LYS A 65 46.03 9.19 73.00
CA LYS A 65 46.35 8.18 74.01
C LYS A 65 47.49 7.29 73.54
N ARG A 66 47.40 6.75 72.32
CA ARG A 66 48.43 5.88 71.72
C ARG A 66 49.78 6.60 71.60
N TYR A 67 49.77 7.86 71.18
CA TYR A 67 50.98 8.69 71.09
C TYR A 67 51.62 8.91 72.45
N THR A 68 50.82 9.28 73.47
CA THR A 68 51.30 9.51 74.84
C THR A 68 51.92 8.26 75.44
N GLU A 69 51.26 7.10 75.30
CA GLU A 69 51.76 5.81 75.78
C GLU A 69 53.09 5.43 75.12
N ARG A 70 53.19 5.57 73.79
CA ARG A 70 54.43 5.27 73.05
C ARG A 70 55.55 6.23 73.41
N LEU A 71 55.27 7.53 73.51
CA LEU A 71 56.27 8.54 73.85
C LEU A 71 56.82 8.35 75.28
N ASN A 72 55.96 7.99 76.23
CA ASN A 72 56.37 7.61 77.58
C ASN A 72 57.27 6.37 77.58
N LYS A 73 56.93 5.35 76.78
CA LYS A 73 57.74 4.14 76.64
C LYS A 73 59.12 4.42 76.03
N ILE A 74 59.20 5.26 75.01
CA ILE A 74 60.47 5.73 74.42
C ILE A 74 61.30 6.45 75.49
N GLY A 75 60.69 7.36 76.24
CA GLY A 75 61.34 8.08 77.35
C GLY A 75 61.88 7.15 78.44
N GLN A 76 61.10 6.17 78.88
CA GLN A 76 61.53 5.18 79.88
C GLN A 76 62.68 4.29 79.37
N THR A 77 62.60 3.82 78.13
CA THR A 77 63.60 2.93 77.53
C THR A 77 64.94 3.63 77.38
N THR A 78 64.93 4.87 76.92
CA THR A 78 66.14 5.68 76.72
C THR A 78 66.75 6.15 78.04
N ALA A 79 65.94 6.45 79.07
CA ALA A 79 66.44 6.77 80.41
C ALA A 79 67.23 5.63 81.07
N GLN A 80 66.90 4.37 80.76
CA GLN A 80 67.64 3.19 81.25
C GLN A 80 69.06 3.09 80.70
N MET A 81 69.38 3.77 79.60
CA MET A 81 70.73 3.80 79.01
C MET A 81 71.73 4.63 79.84
N ILE A 82 71.24 5.49 80.73
CA ILE A 82 72.05 6.39 81.55
C ILE A 82 72.27 5.75 82.91
N ARG A 83 73.51 5.40 83.26
CA ARG A 83 73.81 4.74 84.55
C ARG A 83 73.75 5.71 85.73
N SER A 84 74.24 6.94 85.54
CA SER A 84 74.30 7.97 86.58
C SER A 84 72.91 8.51 86.96
N PRO A 85 72.52 8.45 88.25
CA PRO A 85 71.21 8.95 88.70
C PRO A 85 71.01 10.44 88.43
N ARG A 86 72.07 11.24 88.58
CA ARG A 86 72.02 12.69 88.35
C ARG A 86 71.82 13.02 86.88
N ALA A 87 72.59 12.38 85.99
CA ALA A 87 72.44 12.55 84.55
C ALA A 87 71.06 12.08 84.06
N ARG A 88 70.54 10.98 84.63
CA ARG A 88 69.18 10.49 84.33
C ARG A 88 68.09 11.49 84.74
N ALA A 89 68.20 12.10 85.92
CA ALA A 89 67.22 13.09 86.37
C ALA A 89 67.17 14.34 85.48
N LEU A 90 68.33 14.85 85.04
CA LEU A 90 68.40 15.98 84.09
C LEU A 90 67.81 15.59 82.73
N TYR A 91 68.18 14.41 82.23
CA TYR A 91 67.61 13.86 81.00
C TYR A 91 66.08 13.73 81.06
N GLU A 92 65.55 13.19 82.16
CA GLU A 92 64.11 13.05 82.39
C GLU A 92 63.39 14.41 82.40
N GLN A 93 64.04 15.47 82.87
CA GLN A 93 63.49 16.82 82.82
C GLN A 93 63.44 17.35 81.38
N ASP A 94 64.49 17.15 80.59
CA ASP A 94 64.57 17.60 79.20
C ASP A 94 63.52 16.91 78.31
N ILE A 95 63.37 15.58 78.44
CA ILE A 95 62.38 14.84 77.65
C ILE A 95 60.93 15.18 78.05
N LYS A 96 60.68 15.63 79.28
CA LYS A 96 59.32 16.08 79.69
C LYS A 96 58.90 17.31 78.89
N THR A 97 59.80 18.27 78.66
CA THR A 97 59.50 19.45 77.85
C THR A 97 59.21 19.07 76.39
N ASP A 98 59.98 18.14 75.81
CA ASP A 98 59.73 17.68 74.45
C ASP A 98 58.48 16.82 74.32
N ALA A 99 58.18 16.01 75.34
CA ALA A 99 56.94 15.26 75.40
C ALA A 99 55.73 16.21 75.44
N ALA A 100 55.80 17.28 76.22
CA ALA A 100 54.75 18.31 76.25
C ALA A 100 54.57 19.00 74.88
N ARG A 101 55.66 19.33 74.19
CA ARG A 101 55.60 19.89 72.82
C ARG A 101 55.00 18.90 71.82
N GLY A 102 55.45 17.65 71.83
CA GLY A 102 54.94 16.59 70.98
C GLY A 102 53.43 16.37 71.20
N MET A 103 52.98 16.28 72.46
CA MET A 103 51.56 16.17 72.79
C MET A 103 50.75 17.37 72.29
N ALA A 104 51.27 18.60 72.38
CA ALA A 104 50.58 19.79 71.86
C ALA A 104 50.44 19.74 70.33
N THR A 105 51.50 19.32 69.62
CA THR A 105 51.47 19.10 68.16
C THR A 105 50.45 18.04 67.78
N ILE A 106 50.43 16.89 68.47
CA ILE A 106 49.46 15.82 68.19
C ILE A 106 48.03 16.23 68.51
N LYS A 107 47.79 16.94 69.62
CA LYS A 107 46.46 17.51 69.92
C LYS A 107 45.97 18.43 68.81
N SER A 108 46.85 19.31 68.30
CA SER A 108 46.53 20.17 67.17
C SER A 108 46.25 19.36 65.89
N HIS A 109 47.05 18.33 65.60
CA HIS A 109 46.86 17.47 64.43
C HIS A 109 45.53 16.70 64.49
N VAL A 110 45.25 16.04 65.61
CA VAL A 110 44.00 15.32 65.87
C VAL A 110 42.80 16.26 65.73
N PHE A 111 42.89 17.47 66.27
CA PHE A 111 41.82 18.46 66.14
C PHE A 111 41.59 18.88 64.68
N THR A 112 42.64 19.15 63.89
CA THR A 112 42.52 19.45 62.46
C THR A 112 41.84 18.31 61.70
N LYS A 113 42.23 17.06 61.95
CA LYS A 113 41.63 15.89 61.30
C LYS A 113 40.16 15.70 61.70
N LYS A 114 39.83 15.86 62.99
CA LYS A 114 38.43 15.85 63.48
C LYS A 114 37.60 16.95 62.85
N LYS A 115 38.18 18.15 62.68
CA LYS A 115 37.55 19.27 61.99
C LYS A 115 37.25 18.95 60.52
N ASP A 116 38.21 18.37 59.78
CA ASP A 116 37.99 18.00 58.38
C ASP A 116 36.90 16.91 58.24
N ALA A 117 36.96 15.87 59.07
CA ALA A 117 35.94 14.82 59.11
C ALA A 117 34.55 15.38 59.47
N GLY A 118 34.47 16.29 60.45
CA GLY A 118 33.24 16.97 60.84
C GLY A 118 32.64 17.84 59.73
N ARG A 119 33.49 18.55 58.96
CA ARG A 119 33.04 19.34 57.79
C ARG A 119 32.53 18.44 56.67
N ALA A 120 33.19 17.31 56.42
CA ALA A 120 32.74 16.33 55.44
C ALA A 120 31.38 15.73 55.83
N GLY A 121 31.21 15.28 57.07
CA GLY A 121 29.95 14.74 57.57
C GLY A 121 28.80 15.77 57.58
N LEU A 122 29.12 17.05 57.84
CA LEU A 122 28.14 18.13 57.70
C LEU A 122 27.67 18.29 56.25
N ALA A 123 28.60 18.31 55.29
CA ALA A 123 28.26 18.43 53.86
C ALA A 123 27.39 17.26 53.39
N GLU A 124 27.70 16.03 53.80
CA GLU A 124 26.91 14.83 53.53
C GLU A 124 25.50 14.93 54.13
N THR A 125 25.39 15.39 55.38
CA THR A 125 24.10 15.61 56.06
C THR A 125 23.26 16.65 55.32
N MET A 126 23.86 17.78 54.94
CA MET A 126 23.18 18.83 54.17
C MET A 126 22.68 18.28 52.83
N GLN A 127 23.49 17.53 52.10
CA GLN A 127 23.06 16.95 50.83
C GLN A 127 21.92 15.94 51.01
N THR A 128 22.09 14.99 51.94
CA THR A 128 21.09 13.94 52.22
C THR A 128 19.75 14.53 52.63
N ASN A 129 19.76 15.49 53.57
CA ASN A 129 18.55 16.13 54.03
C ASN A 129 17.89 16.99 52.94
N ARG A 130 18.68 17.64 52.06
CA ARG A 130 18.13 18.38 50.93
C ARG A 130 17.40 17.46 49.96
N GLU A 131 18.03 16.36 49.56
CA GLU A 131 17.45 15.39 48.63
C GLU A 131 16.18 14.76 49.22
N ALA A 132 16.22 14.38 50.49
CA ALA A 132 15.05 13.88 51.21
C ALA A 132 13.93 14.92 51.32
N ALA A 133 14.26 16.20 51.56
CA ALA A 133 13.27 17.27 51.64
C ALA A 133 12.62 17.57 50.27
N LEU A 134 13.38 17.45 49.18
CA LEU A 134 12.87 17.61 47.81
C LEU A 134 11.97 16.46 47.37
N ALA A 135 12.28 15.24 47.84
CA ALA A 135 11.48 14.04 47.56
C ALA A 135 10.25 13.90 48.48
N SER A 136 10.18 14.67 49.57
CA SER A 136 9.09 14.55 50.53
C SER A 136 7.76 15.04 49.95
N PRO A 137 6.70 14.21 49.94
CA PRO A 137 5.35 14.65 49.57
C PRO A 137 4.69 15.49 50.69
N ASN A 138 5.23 15.46 51.91
CA ASN A 138 4.71 16.17 53.07
C ASN A 138 5.60 17.38 53.41
N GLU A 139 4.97 18.55 53.49
CA GLU A 139 5.66 19.81 53.80
C GLU A 139 6.20 19.88 55.23
N ALA A 140 5.53 19.21 56.18
CA ALA A 140 6.02 19.13 57.57
C ALA A 140 7.35 18.37 57.66
N ASP A 141 7.46 17.25 56.96
CA ASP A 141 8.68 16.42 56.94
C ASP A 141 9.83 17.16 56.22
N ALA A 142 9.52 17.86 55.12
CA ALA A 142 10.50 18.71 54.45
C ALA A 142 11.01 19.83 55.37
N THR A 143 10.12 20.46 56.14
CA THR A 143 10.48 21.51 57.11
C THR A 143 11.36 20.94 58.24
N ALA A 144 11.01 19.77 58.77
CA ALA A 144 11.80 19.10 59.81
C ALA A 144 13.23 18.77 59.34
N LEU A 145 13.41 18.37 58.07
CA LEU A 145 14.74 18.13 57.48
C LEU A 145 15.56 19.42 57.30
N LEU A 146 14.90 20.54 56.95
CA LEU A 146 15.56 21.85 56.89
C LEU A 146 16.02 22.32 58.28
N GLU A 147 15.17 22.14 59.30
CA GLU A 147 15.50 22.44 60.70
C GLU A 147 16.62 21.53 61.22
N SER A 148 16.57 20.24 60.92
CA SER A 148 17.63 19.28 61.28
C SER A 148 18.98 19.69 60.68
N THR A 149 19.00 20.11 59.42
CA THR A 149 20.22 20.60 58.77
C THR A 149 20.74 21.88 59.43
N THR A 150 19.82 22.77 59.79
CA THR A 150 20.12 24.03 60.48
C THR A 150 20.77 23.77 61.85
N GLN A 151 20.28 22.78 62.59
CA GLN A 151 20.88 22.31 63.84
C GLN A 151 22.24 21.67 63.63
N ALA A 152 22.41 20.85 62.58
CA ALA A 152 23.70 20.24 62.25
C ALA A 152 24.78 21.29 61.94
N ILE A 153 24.44 22.37 61.23
CA ILE A 153 25.37 23.49 60.97
C ILE A 153 25.76 24.19 62.28
N THR A 154 24.82 24.43 63.19
CA THR A 154 25.14 25.02 64.51
C THR A 154 26.00 24.11 65.36
N ALA A 155 25.70 22.81 65.40
CA ALA A 155 26.50 21.83 66.12
C ALA A 155 27.95 21.79 65.57
N ALA A 156 28.12 21.90 64.25
CA ALA A 156 29.44 21.99 63.63
C ALA A 156 30.20 23.26 64.02
N ARG A 157 29.51 24.41 64.18
CA ARG A 157 30.14 25.62 64.74
C ARG A 157 30.55 25.40 66.20
N GLU A 158 29.66 24.86 67.02
CA GLU A 158 29.91 24.64 68.45
C GLU A 158 31.08 23.67 68.70
N ALA A 159 31.24 22.67 67.83
CA ALA A 159 32.37 21.77 67.82
C ALA A 159 33.68 22.40 67.28
N GLY A 160 33.64 23.65 66.80
CA GLY A 160 34.78 24.36 66.21
C GLY A 160 35.15 23.92 64.80
N TYR A 161 34.28 23.15 64.12
CA TYR A 161 34.52 22.64 62.77
C TYR A 161 34.37 23.72 61.70
N ILE A 162 33.51 24.71 61.94
CA ILE A 162 33.31 25.87 61.07
C ILE A 162 33.28 27.16 61.89
N SER A 163 33.59 28.27 61.24
CA SER A 163 33.49 29.62 61.81
C SER A 163 32.04 30.14 61.81
N VAL A 164 31.79 31.22 62.56
CA VAL A 164 30.48 31.90 62.59
C VAL A 164 30.07 32.39 61.19
N GLN A 165 31.04 32.89 60.41
CA GLN A 165 30.77 33.36 59.04
C GLN A 165 30.41 32.20 58.11
N GLU A 166 31.09 31.05 58.26
CA GLU A 166 30.77 29.83 57.50
C GLU A 166 29.39 29.28 57.86
N GLU A 167 28.96 29.30 59.14
CA GLU A 167 27.60 28.90 59.53
C GLU A 167 26.53 29.70 58.78
N VAL A 168 26.66 31.04 58.76
CA VAL A 168 25.70 31.92 58.08
C VAL A 168 25.68 31.62 56.58
N SER A 169 26.86 31.51 55.96
CA SER A 169 27.00 31.22 54.53
C SER A 169 26.39 29.86 54.16
N GLN A 170 26.67 28.81 54.94
CA GLN A 170 26.17 27.46 54.66
C GLN A 170 24.66 27.35 54.83
N ARG A 171 24.09 28.01 55.86
CA ARG A 171 22.62 28.08 56.04
C ARG A 171 21.96 28.74 54.83
N GLN A 172 22.47 29.89 54.38
CA GLN A 172 21.94 30.62 53.22
C GLN A 172 22.02 29.77 51.93
N GLN A 173 23.20 29.20 51.65
CA GLN A 173 23.39 28.35 50.48
C GLN A 173 22.47 27.13 50.49
N PHE A 174 22.28 26.50 51.64
CA PHE A 174 21.42 25.34 51.77
C PHE A 174 19.94 25.65 51.46
N VAL A 175 19.37 26.68 52.09
CA VAL A 175 17.96 27.04 51.87
C VAL A 175 17.70 27.56 50.45
N GLU A 176 18.63 28.32 49.88
CA GLU A 176 18.56 28.76 48.48
C GLU A 176 18.61 27.56 47.53
N SER A 177 19.51 26.61 47.79
CA SER A 177 19.68 25.44 46.95
C SER A 177 18.48 24.48 47.04
N TYR A 178 17.87 24.35 48.22
CA TYR A 178 16.60 23.65 48.39
C TYR A 178 15.48 24.35 47.62
N ALA A 179 15.32 25.66 47.78
CA ALA A 179 14.30 26.43 47.09
C ALA A 179 14.40 26.30 45.57
N LYS A 180 15.61 26.44 45.00
CA LYS A 180 15.87 26.21 43.57
C LYS A 180 15.52 24.78 43.14
N GLY A 181 15.90 23.78 43.93
CA GLY A 181 15.57 22.38 43.65
C GLY A 181 14.05 22.15 43.62
N ARG A 182 13.32 22.69 44.60
CA ARG A 182 11.87 22.53 44.69
C ARG A 182 11.16 23.20 43.52
N LEU A 183 11.65 24.38 43.10
CA LEU A 183 11.17 25.05 41.90
C LEU A 183 11.37 24.20 40.65
N THR A 184 12.56 23.64 40.43
CA THR A 184 12.85 22.86 39.21
C THR A 184 12.01 21.58 39.07
N LEU A 185 11.47 21.05 40.17
CA LEU A 185 10.58 19.89 40.15
C LEU A 185 9.14 20.22 39.74
N LEU A 186 8.76 21.50 39.72
CA LEU A 186 7.43 21.92 39.28
C LEU A 186 7.33 21.91 37.74
N PRO A 187 6.16 21.61 37.15
CA PRO A 187 5.92 21.88 35.72
C PRO A 187 6.18 23.35 35.38
N ASP A 188 6.68 23.65 34.18
CA ASP A 188 7.11 25.01 33.80
C ASP A 188 5.99 26.07 34.00
N ALA A 189 4.73 25.73 33.71
CA ALA A 189 3.58 26.61 33.99
C ALA A 189 3.45 26.95 35.48
N LYS A 190 3.67 25.97 36.36
CA LYS A 190 3.65 26.15 37.82
C LYS A 190 4.88 26.88 38.35
N GLN A 191 6.05 26.72 37.70
CA GLN A 191 7.24 27.54 37.98
C GLN A 191 6.96 29.02 37.70
N VAL A 192 6.42 29.34 36.52
CA VAL A 192 6.07 30.72 36.15
C VAL A 192 5.03 31.30 37.12
N GLU A 193 3.97 30.56 37.44
CA GLU A 193 2.94 31.00 38.39
C GLU A 193 3.54 31.30 39.78
N THR A 194 4.34 30.37 40.29
CA THR A 194 4.95 30.43 41.62
C THR A 194 5.94 31.60 41.72
N LEU A 195 6.80 31.78 40.70
CA LEU A 195 7.75 32.88 40.66
C LEU A 195 7.08 34.23 40.45
N THR A 196 6.04 34.31 39.62
CA THR A 196 5.28 35.56 39.41
C THR A 196 4.68 36.05 40.72
N ARG A 197 3.97 35.17 41.44
CA ARG A 197 3.42 35.47 42.78
C ARG A 197 4.51 35.92 43.76
N SER A 198 5.69 35.30 43.68
CA SER A 198 6.82 35.64 44.56
C SER A 198 7.50 36.98 44.24
N LEU A 199 7.36 37.48 43.01
CA LEU A 199 7.92 38.77 42.59
C LEU A 199 6.98 39.94 42.87
N GLU A 200 5.68 39.68 43.06
CA GLU A 200 4.66 40.68 43.39
C GLU A 200 4.76 41.17 44.85
N THR A 201 5.38 40.39 45.74
CA THR A 201 5.54 40.73 47.16
C THR A 201 6.99 40.56 47.61
N ASP A 202 7.50 41.49 48.42
CA ASP A 202 8.91 41.46 48.88
C ASP A 202 9.19 40.26 49.80
N LYS A 203 8.17 39.74 50.49
CA LYS A 203 8.21 38.49 51.26
C LYS A 203 6.87 37.77 51.14
N THR A 204 6.90 36.54 50.67
CA THR A 204 5.73 35.66 50.56
C THR A 204 5.51 34.80 51.80
N GLY A 205 6.52 34.66 52.65
CA GLY A 205 6.54 33.65 53.73
C GLY A 205 6.69 32.22 53.20
N THR A 206 7.05 32.04 51.93
CA THR A 206 7.24 30.73 51.31
C THR A 206 8.71 30.45 51.05
N TRP A 207 9.04 29.20 50.72
CA TRP A 207 10.40 28.80 50.37
C TRP A 207 10.99 29.58 49.18
N THR A 208 10.16 30.23 48.36
CA THR A 208 10.66 31.08 47.25
C THR A 208 11.39 32.32 47.73
N ASP A 209 11.15 32.79 48.96
CA ASP A 209 11.85 33.95 49.54
C ASP A 209 13.35 33.68 49.80
N PHE A 210 13.75 32.41 49.79
CA PHE A 210 15.16 32.01 49.89
C PHE A 210 15.91 32.12 48.56
N ILE A 211 15.22 32.42 47.46
CA ILE A 211 15.84 32.70 46.17
C ILE A 211 15.98 34.23 46.03
N PRO A 212 17.19 34.76 45.78
CA PRO A 212 17.39 36.18 45.52
C PRO A 212 16.44 36.71 44.43
N ARG A 213 15.89 37.92 44.62
CA ARG A 213 14.85 38.47 43.74
C ARG A 213 15.27 38.55 42.27
N ASP A 214 16.49 39.00 42.01
CA ASP A 214 17.12 39.03 40.69
C ASP A 214 17.14 37.65 40.02
N GLN A 215 17.47 36.61 40.80
CA GLN A 215 17.46 35.24 40.30
C GLN A 215 16.05 34.70 40.05
N ARG A 216 15.05 35.11 40.85
CA ARG A 216 13.64 34.75 40.62
C ARG A 216 13.13 35.26 39.27
N GLU A 217 13.51 36.48 38.88
CA GLU A 217 13.17 37.04 37.56
C GLU A 217 13.78 36.21 36.42
N VAL A 218 15.08 35.90 36.51
CA VAL A 218 15.78 35.09 35.51
C VAL A 218 15.15 33.69 35.38
N LEU A 219 14.87 33.03 36.51
CA LEU A 219 14.25 31.70 36.52
C LEU A 219 12.82 31.72 35.94
N ARG A 220 12.06 32.80 36.19
CA ARG A 220 10.70 32.97 35.64
C ARG A 220 10.76 33.09 34.13
N ASP A 221 11.68 33.90 33.62
CA ASP A 221 11.82 34.15 32.18
C ASP A 221 12.32 32.89 31.45
N GLN A 222 13.20 32.12 32.08
CA GLN A 222 13.62 30.80 31.57
C GLN A 222 12.44 29.82 31.51
N ALA A 223 11.66 29.68 32.59
CA ALA A 223 10.48 28.81 32.61
C ALA A 223 9.41 29.25 31.60
N ALA A 224 9.16 30.55 31.46
CA ALA A 224 8.23 31.10 30.47
C ALA A 224 8.70 30.82 29.02
N THR A 225 10.01 30.87 28.78
CA THR A 225 10.58 30.55 27.47
C THR A 225 10.40 29.07 27.12
N ARG A 226 10.65 28.16 28.07
CA ARG A 226 10.43 26.72 27.88
C ARG A 226 8.95 26.40 27.68
N LEU A 227 8.05 26.99 28.47
CA LEU A 227 6.60 26.81 28.32
C LEU A 227 6.12 27.22 26.91
N ARG A 228 6.55 28.40 26.41
CA ARG A 228 6.23 28.82 25.03
C ARG A 228 6.84 27.90 23.97
N ALA A 229 7.99 27.28 24.23
CA ALA A 229 8.58 26.31 23.32
C ALA A 229 7.77 25.01 23.28
N GLU A 230 7.33 24.49 24.44
CA GLU A 230 6.47 23.32 24.55
C GLU A 230 5.10 23.53 23.87
N GLU A 231 4.44 24.67 24.11
CA GLU A 231 3.19 25.01 23.44
C GLU A 231 3.32 25.09 21.92
N ARG A 232 4.45 25.65 21.43
CA ARG A 232 4.74 25.67 19.99
C ARG A 232 4.98 24.26 19.44
N ALA A 233 5.67 23.40 20.18
CA ALA A 233 5.91 22.01 19.78
C ALA A 233 4.59 21.23 19.69
N ARG A 234 3.71 21.32 20.70
CA ARG A 234 2.39 20.66 20.69
C ARG A 234 1.50 21.16 19.54
N ARG A 235 1.50 22.48 19.27
CA ARG A 235 0.76 23.03 18.11
C ARG A 235 1.35 22.58 16.78
N ALA A 236 2.67 22.42 16.68
CA ALA A 236 3.32 21.92 15.47
C ALA A 236 3.00 20.43 15.23
N GLU A 237 3.04 19.62 16.28
CA GLU A 237 2.67 18.20 16.24
C GLU A 237 1.20 17.99 15.82
N GLN A 238 0.26 18.76 16.41
CA GLN A 238 -1.15 18.72 16.00
C GLN A 238 -1.35 19.11 14.53
N LYS A 239 -0.58 20.10 14.04
CA LYS A 239 -0.61 20.49 12.63
C LYS A 239 -0.04 19.41 11.72
N LEU A 240 1.00 18.69 12.15
CA LEU A 240 1.59 17.61 11.39
C LEU A 240 0.61 16.44 11.24
N ILE A 241 -0.01 16.00 12.34
CA ILE A 241 -1.03 14.94 12.33
C ILE A 241 -2.20 15.34 11.40
N ALA A 242 -2.72 16.56 11.54
CA ALA A 242 -3.78 17.05 10.66
C ALA A 242 -3.36 17.09 9.19
N GLN A 243 -2.09 17.44 8.90
CA GLN A 243 -1.58 17.44 7.54
C GLN A 243 -1.43 16.02 6.97
N GLU A 244 -0.95 15.06 7.75
CA GLU A 244 -0.85 13.66 7.34
C GLU A 244 -2.23 13.06 7.01
N GLU A 245 -3.26 13.36 7.82
CA GLU A 245 -4.64 12.96 7.53
C GLU A 245 -5.18 13.60 6.24
N ILE A 246 -4.85 14.89 5.98
CA ILE A 246 -5.23 15.57 4.74
C ILE A 246 -4.53 14.92 3.53
N ASP A 247 -3.25 14.61 3.65
CA ASP A 247 -2.46 14.00 2.58
C ASP A 247 -3.01 12.60 2.23
N GLU A 248 -3.42 11.81 3.23
CA GLU A 248 -4.12 10.53 3.02
C GLU A 248 -5.45 10.72 2.29
N ALA A 249 -6.23 11.73 2.67
CA ALA A 249 -7.49 12.06 2.00
C ALA A 249 -7.28 12.52 0.54
N GLU A 250 -6.19 13.24 0.25
CA GLU A 250 -5.80 13.61 -1.12
C GLU A 250 -5.39 12.40 -1.95
N GLU A 251 -4.66 11.45 -1.36
CA GLU A 251 -4.30 10.21 -2.02
C GLU A 251 -5.53 9.35 -2.35
N ILE A 252 -6.50 9.24 -1.44
CA ILE A 252 -7.78 8.57 -1.70
C ILE A 252 -8.54 9.26 -2.85
N ALA A 253 -8.54 10.60 -2.88
CA ALA A 253 -9.16 11.35 -3.97
C ALA A 253 -8.46 11.09 -5.31
N ARG A 254 -7.12 10.95 -5.31
CA ARG A 254 -6.33 10.61 -6.50
C ARG A 254 -6.62 9.20 -6.98
N LEU A 255 -6.52 8.20 -6.10
CA LEU A 255 -6.80 6.79 -6.42
C LEU A 255 -8.21 6.61 -7.02
N THR A 256 -9.22 7.22 -6.40
CA THR A 256 -10.60 7.15 -6.91
C THR A 256 -10.78 7.89 -8.24
N SER A 257 -10.06 9.00 -8.47
CA SER A 257 -10.05 9.70 -9.76
C SER A 257 -9.37 8.88 -10.86
N ASP A 258 -8.36 8.10 -10.51
CA ASP A 258 -7.63 7.20 -11.42
C ASP A 258 -8.39 5.89 -11.68
N GLY A 259 -9.60 5.73 -11.12
CA GLY A 259 -10.45 4.54 -11.29
C GLY A 259 -10.05 3.36 -10.42
N VAL A 260 -9.16 3.56 -9.43
CA VAL A 260 -8.78 2.52 -8.47
C VAL A 260 -9.95 2.33 -7.47
N PRO A 261 -10.44 1.09 -7.28
CA PRO A 261 -11.52 0.84 -6.34
C PRO A 261 -11.05 1.05 -4.90
N VAL A 262 -11.67 2.02 -4.21
CA VAL A 262 -11.46 2.31 -2.79
C VAL A 262 -12.72 1.95 -2.00
N PRO A 263 -12.62 1.26 -0.85
CA PRO A 263 -13.76 0.99 0.02
C PRO A 263 -14.53 2.26 0.41
N GLN A 264 -15.86 2.19 0.41
CA GLN A 264 -16.70 3.36 0.69
C GLN A 264 -16.45 3.94 2.09
N ASP A 265 -16.12 3.10 3.09
CA ASP A 265 -15.82 3.56 4.44
C ASP A 265 -14.54 4.42 4.51
N GLN A 266 -13.55 4.14 3.65
CA GLN A 266 -12.34 4.96 3.53
C GLN A 266 -12.64 6.32 2.90
N ILE A 267 -13.48 6.35 1.86
CA ILE A 267 -13.93 7.59 1.23
C ILE A 267 -14.72 8.44 2.24
N ASP A 268 -15.62 7.83 3.00
CA ASP A 268 -16.42 8.52 4.02
C ASP A 268 -15.53 9.09 5.15
N ARG A 269 -14.47 8.38 5.55
CA ARG A 269 -13.47 8.90 6.51
C ARG A 269 -12.71 10.10 5.92
N ALA A 270 -12.22 9.99 4.69
CA ALA A 270 -11.51 11.06 4.00
C ALA A 270 -12.37 12.33 3.83
N ILE A 271 -13.67 12.18 3.57
CA ILE A 271 -14.62 13.30 3.51
C ILE A 271 -14.68 14.03 4.86
N LYS A 272 -14.82 13.29 5.97
CA LYS A 272 -14.86 13.88 7.32
C LYS A 272 -13.57 14.60 7.68
N VAL A 273 -12.42 14.04 7.32
CA VAL A 273 -11.10 14.69 7.50
C VAL A 273 -11.03 15.99 6.71
N ALA A 274 -11.45 15.97 5.44
CA ALA A 274 -11.45 17.16 4.60
C ALA A 274 -12.39 18.25 5.14
N GLU A 275 -13.59 17.90 5.62
CA GLU A 275 -14.54 18.83 6.25
C GLU A 275 -13.98 19.41 7.55
N ALA A 276 -13.44 18.57 8.44
CA ALA A 276 -12.86 19.00 9.73
C ALA A 276 -11.71 20.00 9.54
N ASN A 277 -11.00 19.91 8.41
CA ASN A 277 -9.89 20.79 8.06
C ASN A 277 -10.28 21.90 7.04
N SER A 278 -11.57 22.16 6.82
CA SER A 278 -12.08 23.19 5.90
C SER A 278 -11.54 23.08 4.46
N LYS A 279 -11.34 21.84 3.98
CA LYS A 279 -10.92 21.50 2.61
C LYS A 279 -12.14 21.16 1.75
N ASP A 280 -13.04 22.11 1.57
CA ASP A 280 -14.35 21.89 0.91
C ASP A 280 -14.23 21.32 -0.52
N ALA A 281 -13.24 21.78 -1.29
CA ALA A 281 -12.98 21.28 -2.63
C ALA A 281 -12.53 19.81 -2.64
N LEU A 282 -11.75 19.38 -1.63
CA LEU A 282 -11.34 17.99 -1.47
C LEU A 282 -12.54 17.11 -1.06
N ALA A 283 -13.31 17.54 -0.07
CA ALA A 283 -14.53 16.86 0.36
C ALA A 283 -15.50 16.68 -0.82
N TYR A 284 -15.69 17.72 -1.64
CA TYR A 284 -16.51 17.65 -2.85
C TYR A 284 -15.98 16.62 -3.86
N ARG A 285 -14.68 16.63 -4.18
CA ARG A 285 -14.06 15.65 -5.09
C ARG A 285 -14.26 14.22 -4.59
N LEU A 286 -14.06 13.98 -3.30
CA LEU A 286 -14.26 12.68 -2.67
C LEU A 286 -15.72 12.20 -2.72
N ARG A 287 -16.69 13.08 -2.50
CA ARG A 287 -18.12 12.72 -2.65
C ARG A 287 -18.47 12.35 -4.08
N VAL A 288 -17.96 13.11 -5.06
CA VAL A 288 -18.16 12.83 -6.48
C VAL A 288 -17.52 11.49 -6.86
N SER A 289 -16.28 11.23 -6.45
CA SER A 289 -15.58 10.00 -6.79
C SER A 289 -16.15 8.77 -6.07
N GLY A 290 -16.58 8.92 -4.81
CA GLY A 290 -17.33 7.90 -4.07
C GLY A 290 -18.64 7.53 -4.75
N LEU A 291 -19.42 8.53 -5.18
CA LEU A 291 -20.66 8.28 -5.93
C LEU A 291 -20.38 7.52 -7.24
N LYS A 292 -19.35 7.92 -8.00
CA LYS A 292 -18.97 7.21 -9.24
C LYS A 292 -18.54 5.76 -8.97
N THR A 293 -17.80 5.51 -7.90
CA THR A 293 -17.36 4.16 -7.50
C THR A 293 -18.54 3.28 -7.13
N LYS A 294 -19.47 3.82 -6.35
CA LYS A 294 -20.73 3.14 -5.99
C LYS A 294 -21.54 2.80 -7.24
N LEU A 295 -21.77 3.78 -8.12
CA LEU A 295 -22.52 3.57 -9.36
C LEU A 295 -21.84 2.55 -10.27
N SER A 296 -20.52 2.60 -10.43
CA SER A 296 -19.78 1.62 -11.24
C SER A 296 -19.96 0.18 -10.73
N THR A 297 -20.05 0.01 -9.41
CA THR A 297 -20.30 -1.29 -8.79
C THR A 297 -21.74 -1.75 -8.98
N GLU A 298 -22.70 -0.85 -8.73
CA GLU A 298 -24.15 -1.12 -8.86
C GLU A 298 -24.54 -1.47 -10.31
N TYR A 299 -23.97 -0.74 -11.27
CA TYR A 299 -24.30 -0.85 -12.69
C TYR A 299 -23.36 -1.76 -13.48
N LYS A 300 -22.46 -2.48 -12.82
CA LYS A 300 -21.47 -3.36 -13.49
C LYS A 300 -22.13 -4.38 -14.42
N ALA A 301 -23.31 -4.89 -14.04
CA ALA A 301 -24.04 -5.91 -14.78
C ALA A 301 -25.08 -5.37 -15.78
N SER A 302 -25.26 -4.04 -15.82
CA SER A 302 -26.31 -3.40 -16.61
C SER A 302 -25.96 -3.36 -18.09
N THR A 303 -26.96 -3.62 -18.92
CA THR A 303 -26.89 -3.51 -20.38
C THR A 303 -26.93 -2.05 -20.83
N PRO A 304 -26.46 -1.73 -22.05
CA PRO A 304 -26.56 -0.37 -22.58
C PRO A 304 -27.99 0.19 -22.64
N SER A 305 -29.00 -0.67 -22.82
CA SER A 305 -30.41 -0.26 -22.79
C SER A 305 -30.89 0.06 -21.38
N GLU A 306 -30.56 -0.78 -20.39
CA GLU A 306 -30.92 -0.52 -18.98
C GLU A 306 -30.24 0.78 -18.48
N LEU A 307 -28.97 0.99 -18.83
CA LEU A 307 -28.27 2.25 -18.55
C LEU A 307 -28.94 3.46 -19.21
N GLN A 308 -29.44 3.30 -20.45
CA GLN A 308 -30.14 4.39 -21.14
C GLN A 308 -31.47 4.74 -20.46
N ASP A 309 -32.20 3.75 -19.95
CA ASP A 309 -33.45 3.98 -19.23
C ASP A 309 -33.21 4.78 -17.94
N ASP A 310 -32.16 4.46 -17.20
CA ASP A 310 -31.79 5.18 -15.98
C ASP A 310 -31.22 6.58 -16.27
N ILE A 311 -30.45 6.75 -17.35
CA ILE A 311 -30.05 8.08 -17.85
C ILE A 311 -31.28 8.93 -18.18
N ASN A 312 -32.30 8.36 -18.81
CA ASN A 312 -33.54 9.06 -19.13
C ASN A 312 -34.30 9.45 -17.87
N ALA A 313 -34.39 8.55 -16.88
CA ALA A 313 -35.03 8.82 -15.60
C ALA A 313 -34.34 9.97 -14.84
N LEU A 314 -33.00 9.94 -14.73
CA LEU A 314 -32.23 11.02 -14.11
C LEU A 314 -32.36 12.34 -14.89
N SER A 315 -32.35 12.28 -16.23
CA SER A 315 -32.51 13.48 -17.07
C SER A 315 -33.88 14.13 -16.89
N ALA A 316 -34.95 13.32 -16.78
CA ALA A 316 -36.29 13.81 -16.49
C ALA A 316 -36.36 14.47 -15.11
N LYS A 317 -35.76 13.83 -14.09
CA LYS A 317 -35.68 14.38 -12.72
C LYS A 317 -34.92 15.72 -12.69
N ILE A 318 -33.75 15.80 -13.31
CA ILE A 318 -32.94 17.03 -13.41
C ILE A 318 -33.73 18.14 -14.12
N THR A 319 -34.43 17.80 -15.21
CA THR A 319 -35.25 18.76 -15.96
C THR A 319 -36.40 19.30 -15.12
N GLN A 320 -37.08 18.44 -14.36
CA GLN A 320 -38.16 18.83 -13.45
C GLN A 320 -37.68 19.75 -12.32
N SER A 321 -36.47 19.50 -11.80
CA SER A 321 -35.86 20.32 -10.74
C SER A 321 -35.25 21.63 -11.26
N GLY A 322 -34.96 21.74 -12.56
CA GLY A 322 -34.40 22.94 -13.17
C GLY A 322 -33.07 23.37 -12.52
N GLY A 323 -32.96 24.66 -12.16
CA GLY A 323 -31.77 25.21 -11.49
C GLY A 323 -31.56 24.69 -10.06
N SER A 324 -32.53 23.97 -9.49
CA SER A 324 -32.47 23.37 -8.16
C SER A 324 -32.18 21.87 -8.19
N ALA A 325 -31.65 21.34 -9.31
CA ALA A 325 -31.28 19.93 -9.41
C ALA A 325 -30.14 19.59 -8.44
N GLU A 326 -30.26 18.43 -7.78
CA GLU A 326 -29.21 17.91 -6.90
C GLU A 326 -27.95 17.62 -7.72
N LEU A 327 -26.79 18.09 -7.25
CA LEU A 327 -25.52 17.91 -7.93
C LEU A 327 -25.14 16.43 -8.06
N SER A 328 -25.57 15.59 -7.11
CA SER A 328 -25.43 14.14 -7.16
C SER A 328 -26.20 13.51 -8.33
N ASP A 329 -27.40 14.00 -8.67
CA ASP A 329 -28.17 13.49 -9.80
C ASP A 329 -27.47 13.82 -11.14
N ILE A 330 -26.90 15.03 -11.26
CA ILE A 330 -26.13 15.45 -12.44
C ILE A 330 -24.89 14.57 -12.61
N VAL A 331 -24.11 14.41 -11.54
CA VAL A 331 -22.90 13.56 -11.53
C VAL A 331 -23.25 12.11 -11.86
N ALA A 332 -24.35 11.58 -11.30
CA ALA A 332 -24.81 10.23 -11.58
C ALA A 332 -25.14 10.06 -13.06
N ARG A 333 -25.96 10.95 -13.64
CA ARG A 333 -26.33 10.90 -15.07
C ARG A 333 -25.10 10.90 -15.96
N ASP A 334 -24.17 11.82 -15.74
CA ASP A 334 -22.98 11.97 -16.59
C ASP A 334 -22.05 10.74 -16.47
N HIS A 335 -21.96 10.16 -15.27
CA HIS A 335 -21.23 8.90 -15.07
C HIS A 335 -21.91 7.72 -15.77
N LEU A 336 -23.24 7.59 -15.69
CA LEU A 336 -23.98 6.54 -16.38
C LEU A 336 -23.82 6.64 -17.90
N ILE A 337 -23.75 7.85 -18.48
CA ILE A 337 -23.43 8.05 -19.91
C ILE A 337 -22.07 7.44 -20.25
N THR A 338 -21.07 7.67 -19.38
CA THR A 338 -19.72 7.10 -19.55
C THR A 338 -19.75 5.57 -19.47
N LEU A 339 -20.43 5.01 -18.46
CA LEU A 339 -20.60 3.56 -18.32
C LEU A 339 -21.32 2.94 -19.53
N LYS A 340 -22.37 3.59 -20.04
CA LYS A 340 -23.10 3.15 -21.23
C LYS A 340 -22.20 3.09 -22.45
N ASN A 341 -21.42 4.13 -22.70
CA ASN A 341 -20.53 4.17 -23.86
C ASN A 341 -19.43 3.11 -23.77
N ASN A 342 -18.86 2.90 -22.57
CA ASN A 342 -17.87 1.87 -22.33
C ASN A 342 -18.48 0.46 -22.51
N ALA A 343 -19.65 0.20 -21.93
CA ALA A 343 -20.36 -1.06 -22.09
C ALA A 343 -20.74 -1.33 -23.55
N GLN A 344 -21.20 -0.31 -24.28
CA GLN A 344 -21.56 -0.45 -25.69
C GLN A 344 -20.33 -0.78 -26.56
N THR A 345 -19.19 -0.14 -26.29
CA THR A 345 -17.93 -0.40 -27.01
C THR A 345 -17.46 -1.82 -26.73
N ALA A 346 -17.30 -2.18 -25.45
CA ALA A 346 -16.87 -3.52 -25.05
C ALA A 346 -17.80 -4.63 -25.55
N LEU A 347 -19.12 -4.39 -25.54
CA LEU A 347 -20.10 -5.33 -26.06
C LEU A 347 -20.05 -5.44 -27.60
N ASN A 348 -19.75 -4.36 -28.32
CA ASN A 348 -19.63 -4.40 -29.77
C ASN A 348 -18.35 -5.10 -30.21
N ASP A 349 -17.27 -4.94 -29.46
CA ASP A 349 -15.96 -5.53 -29.73
C ASP A 349 -15.99 -7.02 -29.34
N ASP A 350 -16.15 -7.32 -28.05
CA ASP A 350 -16.18 -8.70 -27.55
C ASP A 350 -17.39 -8.94 -26.60
N PRO A 351 -18.55 -9.34 -27.16
CA PRO A 351 -19.73 -9.62 -26.36
C PRO A 351 -19.53 -10.73 -25.31
N LEU A 352 -18.65 -11.70 -25.56
CA LEU A 352 -18.43 -12.83 -24.64
C LEU A 352 -17.57 -12.39 -23.46
N SER A 353 -16.46 -11.70 -23.71
CA SER A 353 -15.60 -11.15 -22.66
C SER A 353 -16.33 -10.09 -21.83
N TRP A 354 -17.15 -9.25 -22.48
CA TRP A 354 -18.02 -8.32 -21.77
C TRP A 354 -19.01 -9.06 -20.85
N ALA A 355 -19.69 -10.10 -21.35
CA ALA A 355 -20.64 -10.85 -20.55
C ALA A 355 -19.94 -11.54 -19.37
N ALA A 356 -18.74 -12.09 -19.55
CA ALA A 356 -17.96 -12.68 -18.48
C ALA A 356 -17.63 -11.66 -17.38
N GLY A 357 -17.20 -10.45 -17.76
CA GLY A 357 -16.93 -9.37 -16.81
C GLY A 357 -18.17 -8.81 -16.12
N ALA A 358 -19.25 -8.59 -16.86
CA ALA A 358 -20.48 -7.94 -16.39
C ALA A 358 -21.40 -8.89 -15.62
N TRP A 359 -21.56 -10.13 -16.09
CA TRP A 359 -22.50 -11.11 -15.54
C TRP A 359 -21.83 -12.23 -14.74
N GLY A 360 -20.49 -12.28 -14.72
CA GLY A 360 -19.75 -13.35 -14.04
C GLY A 360 -19.97 -14.72 -14.68
N VAL A 361 -20.35 -14.77 -15.96
CA VAL A 361 -20.51 -16.03 -16.70
C VAL A 361 -19.15 -16.54 -17.14
N GLU A 362 -18.91 -17.84 -16.98
CA GLU A 362 -17.71 -18.47 -17.50
C GLU A 362 -17.85 -18.65 -19.02
N ILE A 363 -16.82 -18.27 -19.78
CA ILE A 363 -16.78 -18.50 -21.24
C ILE A 363 -16.37 -19.96 -21.46
N PRO A 364 -17.21 -20.79 -22.13
CA PRO A 364 -16.80 -22.15 -22.46
C PRO A 364 -15.51 -22.14 -23.28
N PRO A 365 -14.54 -23.03 -22.99
CA PRO A 365 -13.26 -23.04 -23.69
C PRO A 365 -13.43 -23.34 -25.18
N LEU A 366 -12.62 -22.71 -26.02
CA LEU A 366 -12.60 -22.99 -27.45
C LEU A 366 -11.86 -24.30 -27.73
N ASN A 367 -12.61 -25.38 -27.95
CA ASN A 367 -12.07 -26.68 -28.35
C ASN A 367 -12.69 -27.15 -29.67
N TRP A 368 -11.91 -27.12 -30.75
CA TRP A 368 -12.35 -27.51 -32.09
C TRP A 368 -12.69 -29.00 -32.22
N ASP A 369 -12.12 -29.84 -31.34
CA ASP A 369 -12.36 -31.29 -31.33
C ASP A 369 -13.57 -31.70 -30.49
N ASP A 370 -14.15 -30.78 -29.70
CA ASP A 370 -15.34 -31.03 -28.89
C ASP A 370 -16.53 -30.16 -29.33
N PRO A 371 -17.45 -30.70 -30.16
CA PRO A 371 -18.64 -29.99 -30.62
C PRO A 371 -19.55 -29.47 -29.49
N ARG A 372 -19.46 -30.06 -28.28
CA ARG A 372 -20.29 -29.61 -27.14
C ARG A 372 -19.85 -28.22 -26.67
N THR A 373 -18.55 -28.01 -26.51
CA THR A 373 -17.99 -26.72 -26.07
C THR A 373 -18.36 -25.60 -27.05
N LEU A 374 -18.24 -25.85 -28.35
CA LEU A 374 -18.62 -24.92 -29.41
C LEU A 374 -20.13 -24.61 -29.40
N GLY A 375 -20.96 -25.63 -29.16
CA GLY A 375 -22.41 -25.49 -29.04
C GLY A 375 -22.83 -24.65 -27.82
N GLU A 376 -22.19 -24.87 -26.67
CA GLU A 376 -22.40 -24.07 -25.45
C GLU A 376 -21.99 -22.61 -25.65
N ARG A 377 -20.88 -22.39 -26.35
CA ARG A 377 -20.39 -21.07 -26.66
C ARG A 377 -21.30 -20.28 -27.60
N LEU A 378 -21.78 -20.93 -28.66
CA LEU A 378 -22.79 -20.33 -29.54
C LEU A 378 -24.10 -20.05 -28.79
N ARG A 379 -24.49 -20.90 -27.84
CA ARG A 379 -25.66 -20.65 -26.98
C ARG A 379 -25.43 -19.42 -26.10
N LEU A 380 -24.25 -19.27 -25.49
CA LEU A 380 -23.90 -18.09 -24.71
C LEU A 380 -23.94 -16.82 -25.57
N ALA A 381 -23.28 -16.83 -26.74
CA ALA A 381 -23.29 -15.69 -27.67
C ALA A 381 -24.71 -15.28 -28.09
N ARG A 382 -25.60 -16.24 -28.32
CA ARG A 382 -27.02 -15.97 -28.61
C ARG A 382 -27.77 -15.40 -27.41
N THR A 383 -27.48 -15.85 -26.20
CA THR A 383 -28.05 -15.29 -24.97
C THR A 383 -27.62 -13.83 -24.80
N VAL A 384 -26.33 -13.54 -24.99
CA VAL A 384 -25.81 -12.17 -24.97
C VAL A 384 -26.49 -11.31 -26.02
N SER A 385 -26.51 -11.77 -27.27
CA SER A 385 -27.17 -11.08 -28.40
C SER A 385 -28.66 -10.81 -28.12
N LYS A 386 -29.40 -11.79 -27.61
CA LYS A 386 -30.83 -11.64 -27.28
C LYS A 386 -31.07 -10.59 -26.19
N ARG A 387 -30.21 -10.56 -25.16
CA ARG A 387 -30.39 -9.66 -24.01
C ARG A 387 -29.91 -8.24 -24.32
N THR A 388 -28.91 -8.08 -25.16
CA THR A 388 -28.24 -6.79 -25.37
C THR A 388 -28.48 -6.17 -26.75
N GLY A 389 -28.97 -6.94 -27.71
CA GLY A 389 -29.08 -6.54 -29.12
C GLY A 389 -27.77 -6.63 -29.91
N ALA A 390 -26.65 -6.99 -29.27
CA ALA A 390 -25.36 -7.16 -29.94
C ALA A 390 -25.41 -8.27 -31.02
N PRO A 391 -24.56 -8.21 -32.05
CA PRO A 391 -24.40 -9.33 -32.98
C PRO A 391 -23.98 -10.61 -32.26
N VAL A 392 -24.39 -11.76 -32.78
CA VAL A 392 -23.89 -13.06 -32.28
C VAL A 392 -22.42 -13.19 -32.69
N ARG A 393 -21.51 -13.11 -31.73
CA ARG A 393 -20.07 -13.34 -31.89
C ARG A 393 -19.68 -14.55 -31.04
N PRO A 394 -19.43 -15.72 -31.65
CA PRO A 394 -19.14 -16.93 -30.90
C PRO A 394 -17.67 -17.04 -30.47
N LEU A 395 -16.81 -16.09 -30.86
CA LEU A 395 -15.38 -16.02 -30.52
C LEU A 395 -15.09 -14.83 -29.59
N THR A 396 -14.02 -14.89 -28.79
CA THR A 396 -13.43 -13.68 -28.19
C THR A 396 -12.59 -12.98 -29.25
N ASP A 397 -12.20 -11.73 -29.00
CA ASP A 397 -11.38 -10.98 -29.96
C ASP A 397 -9.99 -11.60 -30.13
N GLU A 398 -9.36 -12.08 -29.06
CA GLU A 398 -8.03 -12.71 -29.15
C GLU A 398 -8.04 -13.98 -30.00
N GLU A 399 -9.11 -14.78 -29.90
CA GLU A 399 -9.28 -15.98 -30.70
C GLU A 399 -9.59 -15.66 -32.16
N ALA A 400 -10.46 -14.67 -32.41
CA ALA A 400 -10.78 -14.21 -33.75
C ALA A 400 -9.53 -13.64 -34.46
N ASP A 401 -8.70 -12.88 -33.74
CA ASP A 401 -7.42 -12.38 -34.24
C ASP A 401 -6.43 -13.52 -34.54
N GLY A 402 -6.37 -14.54 -33.69
CA GLY A 402 -5.58 -15.75 -33.95
C GLY A 402 -5.98 -16.44 -35.26
N LEU A 403 -7.29 -16.57 -35.51
CA LEU A 403 -7.81 -17.13 -36.76
C LEU A 403 -7.58 -16.22 -37.97
N LYS A 404 -7.58 -14.90 -37.76
CA LYS A 404 -7.30 -13.92 -38.81
C LYS A 404 -5.86 -14.03 -39.31
N VAL A 405 -4.90 -14.24 -38.40
CA VAL A 405 -3.50 -14.50 -38.77
C VAL A 405 -3.37 -15.76 -39.64
N GLU A 406 -4.14 -16.81 -39.34
CA GLU A 406 -4.19 -18.01 -40.18
C GLU A 406 -4.81 -17.72 -41.55
N LEU A 407 -5.93 -16.98 -41.57
CA LEU A 407 -6.62 -16.55 -42.78
C LEU A 407 -5.71 -15.78 -43.74
N ASP A 408 -4.83 -14.92 -43.20
CA ASP A 408 -3.89 -14.10 -43.97
C ASP A 408 -2.76 -14.90 -44.65
N ARG A 409 -2.60 -16.20 -44.34
CA ARG A 409 -1.65 -17.10 -45.05
C ARG A 409 -2.13 -17.51 -46.45
N GLY A 410 -3.22 -16.94 -46.93
CA GLY A 410 -3.78 -17.18 -48.27
C GLY A 410 -4.76 -18.35 -48.30
N ALA A 411 -4.95 -18.97 -49.48
CA ALA A 411 -5.99 -19.97 -49.68
C ALA A 411 -5.88 -21.18 -48.74
N ALA A 412 -4.66 -21.62 -48.40
CA ALA A 412 -4.45 -22.74 -47.48
C ALA A 412 -4.96 -22.42 -46.06
N GLY A 413 -4.58 -21.27 -45.51
CA GLY A 413 -5.02 -20.82 -44.19
C GLY A 413 -6.53 -20.53 -44.15
N LYS A 414 -7.09 -19.91 -45.19
CA LYS A 414 -8.56 -19.76 -45.35
C LYS A 414 -9.29 -21.11 -45.28
N LEU A 415 -8.76 -22.17 -45.90
CA LEU A 415 -9.37 -23.51 -45.84
C LEU A 415 -9.25 -24.13 -44.45
N GLU A 416 -8.16 -23.90 -43.72
CA GLU A 416 -7.99 -24.38 -42.36
C GLU A 416 -8.98 -23.72 -41.39
N VAL A 417 -9.09 -22.39 -41.43
CA VAL A 417 -10.06 -21.63 -40.63
C VAL A 417 -11.49 -22.06 -40.99
N LEU A 418 -11.78 -22.29 -42.27
CA LEU A 418 -13.08 -22.78 -42.73
C LEU A 418 -13.43 -24.14 -42.10
N GLU A 419 -12.48 -25.06 -42.05
CA GLU A 419 -12.64 -26.38 -41.43
C GLU A 419 -12.85 -26.30 -39.92
N GLN A 420 -12.32 -25.27 -39.25
CA GLN A 420 -12.57 -25.03 -37.83
C GLN A 420 -13.97 -24.41 -37.60
N VAL A 421 -14.30 -23.31 -38.27
CA VAL A 421 -15.55 -22.58 -38.03
C VAL A 421 -16.81 -23.37 -38.40
N LYS A 422 -16.71 -24.33 -39.33
CA LYS A 422 -17.85 -25.21 -39.68
C LYS A 422 -18.35 -26.01 -38.48
N ALA A 423 -17.51 -26.26 -37.48
CA ALA A 423 -17.86 -27.03 -36.29
C ALA A 423 -18.92 -26.31 -35.42
N PHE A 424 -19.10 -24.99 -35.57
CA PHE A 424 -20.20 -24.24 -34.95
C PHE A 424 -21.57 -24.47 -35.63
N GLY A 425 -21.62 -25.21 -36.73
CA GLY A 425 -22.83 -25.43 -37.53
C GLY A 425 -23.24 -24.19 -38.36
N PRO A 426 -24.34 -24.26 -39.13
CA PRO A 426 -24.61 -23.31 -40.22
C PRO A 426 -24.66 -21.84 -39.81
N THR A 427 -25.37 -21.52 -38.74
CA THR A 427 -25.51 -20.14 -38.26
C THR A 427 -24.28 -19.67 -37.49
N GLY A 428 -23.64 -20.56 -36.73
CA GLY A 428 -22.45 -20.23 -35.96
C GLY A 428 -21.20 -20.06 -36.83
N ALA A 429 -21.06 -20.84 -37.90
CA ALA A 429 -19.97 -20.72 -38.86
C ALA A 429 -19.99 -19.36 -39.58
N VAL A 430 -21.16 -18.91 -40.02
CA VAL A 430 -21.32 -17.58 -40.64
C VAL A 430 -21.05 -16.46 -39.63
N ALA A 431 -21.51 -16.62 -38.38
CA ALA A 431 -21.25 -15.65 -37.31
C ALA A 431 -19.76 -15.54 -36.98
N ALA A 432 -19.07 -16.67 -36.82
CA ALA A 432 -17.62 -16.73 -36.61
C ALA A 432 -16.86 -16.14 -37.80
N ALA A 433 -17.21 -16.51 -39.03
CA ALA A 433 -16.59 -15.97 -40.23
C ALA A 433 -16.78 -14.45 -40.37
N ARG A 434 -17.94 -13.92 -39.98
CA ARG A 434 -18.19 -12.47 -39.95
C ARG A 434 -17.32 -11.75 -38.92
N GLN A 435 -17.02 -12.39 -37.80
CA GLN A 435 -16.13 -11.84 -36.78
C GLN A 435 -14.67 -11.84 -37.24
N ILE A 436 -14.19 -12.95 -37.81
CA ILE A 436 -12.79 -13.12 -38.26
C ILE A 436 -12.48 -12.23 -39.46
N ALA A 437 -13.41 -12.16 -40.43
CA ALA A 437 -13.23 -11.43 -41.68
C ALA A 437 -14.48 -10.58 -42.00
N PRO A 438 -14.66 -9.43 -41.34
CA PRO A 438 -15.86 -8.59 -41.51
C PRO A 438 -16.02 -8.03 -42.92
N ASP A 439 -14.93 -7.91 -43.68
CA ASP A 439 -14.94 -7.38 -45.05
C ASP A 439 -14.88 -8.46 -46.13
N ASP A 440 -14.65 -9.74 -45.76
CA ASP A 440 -14.60 -10.86 -46.73
C ASP A 440 -15.99 -11.53 -46.84
N GLY A 441 -16.84 -10.94 -47.67
CA GLY A 441 -18.17 -11.46 -47.95
C GLY A 441 -18.15 -12.89 -48.53
N ALA A 442 -17.17 -13.20 -49.37
CA ALA A 442 -17.03 -14.51 -50.00
C ALA A 442 -16.67 -15.59 -48.98
N PHE A 443 -15.76 -15.30 -48.05
CA PHE A 443 -15.40 -16.20 -46.96
C PHE A 443 -16.60 -16.55 -46.07
N ARG A 444 -17.47 -15.57 -45.76
CA ARG A 444 -18.71 -15.83 -45.01
C ARG A 444 -19.65 -16.79 -45.72
N ILE A 445 -19.80 -16.64 -47.04
CA ILE A 445 -20.62 -17.57 -47.85
C ILE A 445 -19.97 -18.96 -47.86
N ALA A 446 -18.65 -19.05 -48.05
CA ALA A 446 -17.93 -20.31 -47.99
C ALA A 446 -18.13 -21.03 -46.64
N ALA A 447 -18.09 -20.28 -45.52
CA ALA A 447 -18.35 -20.77 -44.17
C ALA A 447 -19.75 -21.37 -44.03
N GLY A 448 -20.78 -20.68 -44.48
CA GLY A 448 -22.15 -21.23 -44.49
C GLY A 448 -22.24 -22.52 -45.31
N LEU A 449 -21.70 -22.52 -46.53
CA LEU A 449 -21.73 -23.67 -47.44
C LEU A 449 -20.95 -24.88 -46.92
N SER A 450 -19.88 -24.66 -46.14
CA SER A 450 -19.06 -25.74 -45.59
C SER A 450 -19.80 -26.61 -44.56
N THR A 451 -20.88 -26.08 -43.99
CA THR A 451 -21.71 -26.76 -42.99
C THR A 451 -22.80 -27.63 -43.61
N LEU A 452 -23.01 -27.54 -44.92
CA LEU A 452 -24.03 -28.32 -45.59
C LEU A 452 -23.71 -29.82 -45.49
N PRO A 453 -24.74 -30.69 -45.29
CA PRO A 453 -24.57 -32.13 -45.23
C PRO A 453 -23.73 -32.62 -46.43
N SER A 454 -22.81 -33.54 -46.15
CA SER A 454 -21.63 -33.92 -46.95
C SER A 454 -21.93 -34.53 -48.32
N THR A 455 -22.67 -33.84 -49.18
CA THR A 455 -22.55 -34.05 -50.61
C THR A 455 -21.20 -33.46 -51.00
N GLY A 456 -20.31 -34.25 -51.59
CA GLY A 456 -18.96 -33.77 -51.96
C GLY A 456 -18.98 -32.48 -52.80
N ALA A 457 -20.10 -32.23 -53.48
CA ALA A 457 -20.33 -31.02 -54.25
C ALA A 457 -20.31 -29.72 -53.40
N ALA A 458 -20.98 -29.67 -52.24
CA ALA A 458 -21.02 -28.44 -51.42
C ALA A 458 -19.63 -28.08 -50.86
N LYS A 459 -18.87 -29.09 -50.40
CA LYS A 459 -17.49 -28.90 -49.94
C LYS A 459 -16.58 -28.36 -51.05
N ASN A 460 -16.74 -28.89 -52.27
CA ASN A 460 -15.99 -28.41 -53.42
C ASN A 460 -16.33 -26.95 -53.75
N VAL A 461 -17.59 -26.53 -53.60
CA VAL A 461 -17.98 -25.13 -53.82
C VAL A 461 -17.31 -24.20 -52.82
N SER A 462 -17.33 -24.52 -51.52
CA SER A 462 -16.60 -23.69 -50.53
C SER A 462 -15.12 -23.58 -50.86
N ARG A 463 -14.49 -24.68 -51.29
CA ARG A 463 -13.09 -24.67 -51.72
C ARG A 463 -12.85 -23.83 -52.97
N ASP A 464 -13.78 -23.89 -53.93
CA ASP A 464 -13.71 -23.09 -55.16
C ASP A 464 -13.82 -21.59 -54.87
N ILE A 465 -14.61 -21.19 -53.86
CA ILE A 465 -14.69 -19.80 -53.39
C ILE A 465 -13.33 -19.33 -52.85
N ILE A 466 -12.65 -20.15 -52.06
CA ILE A 466 -11.36 -19.75 -51.47
C ILE A 466 -10.26 -19.66 -52.52
N ILE A 467 -10.16 -20.65 -53.41
CA ILE A 467 -9.10 -20.71 -54.43
C ILE A 467 -9.31 -19.67 -55.54
N GLY A 468 -10.55 -19.25 -55.78
CA GLY A 468 -10.90 -18.36 -56.89
C GLY A 468 -10.24 -16.99 -56.81
N GLU A 469 -9.93 -16.51 -55.61
CA GLU A 469 -9.20 -15.27 -55.41
C GLU A 469 -7.79 -15.35 -56.02
N ASP A 470 -7.07 -16.46 -55.78
CA ASP A 470 -5.74 -16.69 -56.34
C ASP A 470 -5.79 -16.92 -57.86
N ALA A 471 -6.85 -17.58 -58.35
CA ALA A 471 -7.07 -17.72 -59.78
C ALA A 471 -7.25 -16.36 -60.48
N LEU A 472 -7.98 -15.43 -59.87
CA LEU A 472 -8.17 -14.07 -60.39
C LEU A 472 -6.90 -13.23 -60.31
N LYS A 473 -6.10 -13.38 -59.24
CA LYS A 473 -4.79 -12.74 -59.14
C LYS A 473 -3.85 -13.24 -60.22
N ALA A 474 -3.84 -14.55 -60.49
CA ALA A 474 -3.01 -15.16 -61.52
C ALA A 474 -3.46 -14.82 -62.95
N ASN A 475 -4.78 -14.72 -63.19
CA ASN A 475 -5.35 -14.33 -64.47
C ASN A 475 -6.56 -13.39 -64.30
N PRO A 476 -6.34 -12.05 -64.30
CA PRO A 476 -7.42 -11.08 -64.20
C PRO A 476 -8.42 -11.13 -65.37
N GLY A 477 -8.03 -11.67 -66.53
CA GLY A 477 -8.87 -11.78 -67.72
C GLY A 477 -10.06 -12.74 -67.55
N LEU A 478 -10.06 -13.56 -66.50
CA LEU A 478 -11.16 -14.46 -66.14
C LEU A 478 -12.43 -13.72 -65.70
N TRP A 479 -12.36 -12.42 -65.42
CA TRP A 479 -13.48 -11.63 -64.92
C TRP A 479 -13.80 -10.43 -65.79
N ASP A 480 -15.06 -10.35 -66.24
CA ASP A 480 -15.65 -9.17 -66.88
C ASP A 480 -16.76 -8.63 -65.97
N LYS A 481 -16.47 -7.52 -65.28
CA LYS A 481 -17.41 -6.94 -64.32
C LYS A 481 -18.71 -6.47 -64.99
N GLN A 482 -18.62 -5.84 -66.16
CA GLN A 482 -19.79 -5.24 -66.80
C GLN A 482 -20.78 -6.33 -67.23
N GLU A 483 -20.27 -7.40 -67.85
CA GLU A 483 -21.10 -8.50 -68.30
C GLU A 483 -21.62 -9.34 -67.14
N ALA A 484 -20.82 -9.54 -66.09
CA ALA A 484 -21.26 -10.23 -64.88
C ALA A 484 -22.37 -9.48 -64.15
N ASP A 485 -22.25 -8.16 -64.01
CA ASP A 485 -23.27 -7.30 -63.39
C ASP A 485 -24.57 -7.30 -64.20
N ARG A 486 -24.48 -7.26 -65.55
CA ARG A 486 -25.63 -7.35 -66.45
C ARG A 486 -26.40 -8.65 -66.23
N ILE A 487 -25.71 -9.79 -66.32
CA ILE A 487 -26.34 -11.12 -66.17
C ILE A 487 -26.89 -11.28 -64.74
N ALA A 488 -26.15 -10.89 -63.71
CA ALA A 488 -26.61 -10.97 -62.32
C ALA A 488 -27.84 -10.09 -62.07
N GLY A 489 -27.89 -8.90 -62.69
CA GLY A 489 -29.05 -8.02 -62.70
C GLY A 489 -30.31 -8.70 -63.24
N GLU A 490 -30.17 -9.44 -64.34
CA GLU A 490 -31.27 -10.15 -65.01
C GLU A 490 -31.75 -11.37 -64.21
N ILE A 491 -30.84 -12.19 -63.66
CA ILE A 491 -31.22 -13.53 -63.14
C ILE A 491 -31.19 -13.65 -61.62
N ALA A 492 -30.37 -12.87 -60.92
CA ALA A 492 -30.07 -13.10 -59.51
C ALA A 492 -30.61 -12.00 -58.60
N THR A 493 -30.56 -10.75 -59.04
CA THR A 493 -31.04 -9.60 -58.27
C THR A 493 -32.50 -9.74 -57.84
N PRO A 494 -33.45 -10.20 -58.69
CA PRO A 494 -34.82 -10.44 -58.25
C PRO A 494 -34.92 -11.47 -57.11
N ALA A 495 -34.16 -12.57 -57.22
CA ALA A 495 -34.15 -13.66 -56.24
C ALA A 495 -33.55 -13.24 -54.89
N MET A 496 -32.57 -12.34 -54.90
CA MET A 496 -31.84 -11.88 -53.72
C MET A 496 -32.40 -10.60 -53.10
N ARG A 497 -33.52 -10.05 -53.59
CA ARG A 497 -33.98 -8.68 -53.24
C ARG A 497 -34.15 -8.41 -51.74
N LEU A 498 -34.51 -9.42 -50.94
CA LEU A 498 -34.66 -9.31 -49.48
C LEU A 498 -33.43 -9.72 -48.68
N LEU A 499 -32.37 -10.23 -49.33
CA LEU A 499 -31.11 -10.46 -48.64
C LEU A 499 -30.50 -9.11 -48.23
N PRO A 500 -29.89 -9.04 -47.04
CA PRO A 500 -29.10 -7.88 -46.63
C PRO A 500 -28.07 -7.49 -47.70
N PRO A 501 -27.80 -6.19 -47.93
CA PRO A 501 -26.87 -5.74 -48.97
C PRO A 501 -25.48 -6.38 -48.88
N ASP A 502 -24.94 -6.56 -47.67
CA ASP A 502 -23.66 -7.22 -47.41
C ASP A 502 -23.67 -8.70 -47.82
N MET A 503 -24.80 -9.38 -47.61
CA MET A 503 -24.98 -10.78 -48.02
C MET A 503 -25.09 -10.91 -49.53
N ARG A 504 -25.79 -9.98 -50.21
CA ARG A 504 -25.85 -9.96 -51.69
C ARG A 504 -24.47 -9.77 -52.31
N ALA A 505 -23.71 -8.80 -51.80
CA ALA A 505 -22.34 -8.57 -52.23
C ALA A 505 -21.48 -9.83 -52.02
N GLY A 506 -21.53 -10.42 -50.82
CA GLY A 506 -20.81 -11.66 -50.52
C GLY A 506 -21.17 -12.85 -51.41
N VAL A 507 -22.45 -13.01 -51.78
CA VAL A 507 -22.87 -14.04 -52.74
C VAL A 507 -22.27 -13.81 -54.12
N LEU A 508 -22.27 -12.56 -54.61
CA LEU A 508 -21.69 -12.24 -55.91
C LEU A 508 -20.15 -12.38 -55.91
N ASP A 509 -19.48 -12.01 -54.82
CA ASP A 509 -18.04 -12.21 -54.66
C ASP A 509 -17.68 -13.71 -54.58
N ALA A 510 -18.48 -14.50 -53.85
CA ALA A 510 -18.33 -15.95 -53.82
C ALA A 510 -18.55 -16.58 -55.21
N ALA A 511 -19.59 -16.15 -55.92
CA ALA A 511 -19.86 -16.59 -57.29
C ALA A 511 -18.70 -16.25 -58.22
N LYS A 512 -18.16 -15.03 -58.13
CA LYS A 512 -17.00 -14.57 -58.90
C LYS A 512 -15.80 -15.50 -58.71
N ASN A 513 -15.52 -15.88 -57.47
CA ASN A 513 -14.43 -16.80 -57.15
C ASN A 513 -14.70 -18.23 -57.68
N ILE A 514 -15.92 -18.74 -57.52
CA ILE A 514 -16.30 -20.06 -58.08
C ILE A 514 -16.10 -20.07 -59.61
N TYR A 515 -16.55 -19.01 -60.28
CA TYR A 515 -16.44 -18.86 -61.73
C TYR A 515 -14.98 -18.85 -62.18
N ALA A 516 -14.14 -18.04 -61.54
CA ALA A 516 -12.72 -17.97 -61.83
C ALA A 516 -12.00 -19.31 -61.62
N THR A 517 -12.30 -20.03 -60.53
CA THR A 517 -11.75 -21.36 -60.28
C THR A 517 -12.12 -22.34 -61.39
N ARG A 518 -13.38 -22.34 -61.85
CA ARG A 518 -13.84 -23.23 -62.93
C ARG A 518 -13.16 -22.92 -64.26
N LEU A 519 -13.08 -21.64 -64.63
CA LEU A 519 -12.39 -21.22 -65.86
C LEU A 519 -10.89 -21.54 -65.83
N SER A 520 -10.23 -21.32 -64.69
CA SER A 520 -8.81 -21.65 -64.51
C SER A 520 -8.56 -23.15 -64.69
N ARG A 521 -9.42 -24.03 -64.14
CA ARG A 521 -9.31 -25.49 -64.30
C ARG A 521 -9.40 -25.98 -65.75
N ILE A 522 -10.16 -25.28 -66.59
CA ILE A 522 -10.28 -25.61 -68.02
C ILE A 522 -9.26 -24.85 -68.89
N GLY A 523 -8.35 -24.09 -68.28
CA GLY A 523 -7.32 -23.33 -69.00
C GLY A 523 -7.87 -22.15 -69.81
N ALA A 524 -9.04 -21.61 -69.45
CA ALA A 524 -9.58 -20.44 -70.14
C ALA A 524 -8.71 -19.21 -69.86
N ALA A 525 -8.44 -18.42 -70.90
CA ALA A 525 -7.68 -17.18 -70.76
C ALA A 525 -8.57 -15.95 -70.47
N ARG A 526 -9.87 -16.03 -70.78
CA ARG A 526 -10.82 -14.91 -70.73
C ARG A 526 -12.21 -15.33 -70.25
N TRP A 527 -13.01 -14.36 -69.80
CA TRP A 527 -14.44 -14.50 -69.55
C TRP A 527 -15.18 -15.19 -70.71
N GLN A 528 -16.11 -16.09 -70.38
CA GLN A 528 -16.94 -16.83 -71.36
C GLN A 528 -18.45 -16.71 -71.12
N GLY A 529 -18.88 -16.11 -70.01
CA GLY A 529 -20.30 -15.84 -69.66
C GLY A 529 -21.16 -17.05 -69.30
N GLN A 530 -21.01 -18.18 -69.99
CA GLN A 530 -21.97 -19.31 -69.95
C GLN A 530 -22.14 -19.94 -68.55
N ASP A 531 -21.06 -20.06 -67.77
CA ASP A 531 -21.10 -20.70 -66.44
C ASP A 531 -21.44 -19.73 -65.29
N TRP A 532 -21.61 -18.44 -65.57
CA TRP A 532 -21.86 -17.43 -64.54
C TRP A 532 -23.17 -17.67 -63.75
N PRO A 533 -24.32 -17.96 -64.39
CA PRO A 533 -25.54 -18.36 -63.67
C PRO A 533 -25.36 -19.56 -62.74
N GLN A 534 -24.55 -20.54 -63.15
CA GLN A 534 -24.27 -21.73 -62.35
C GLN A 534 -23.35 -21.43 -61.17
N ALA A 535 -22.45 -20.45 -61.30
CA ALA A 535 -21.60 -19.99 -60.21
C ALA A 535 -22.41 -19.22 -59.15
N ILE A 536 -23.32 -18.34 -59.58
CA ILE A 536 -24.27 -17.67 -58.66
C ILE A 536 -25.15 -18.69 -57.96
N SER A 537 -25.73 -19.63 -58.71
CA SER A 537 -26.55 -20.69 -58.14
C SER A 537 -25.77 -21.51 -57.11
N ALA A 538 -24.49 -21.82 -57.37
CA ALA A 538 -23.63 -22.51 -56.41
C ALA A 538 -23.32 -21.69 -55.15
N ALA A 539 -23.04 -20.39 -55.28
CA ALA A 539 -22.84 -19.49 -54.14
C ALA A 539 -24.10 -19.39 -53.25
N LEU A 540 -25.28 -19.58 -53.83
CA LEU A 540 -26.57 -19.64 -53.14
C LEU A 540 -26.90 -21.04 -52.56
N GLY A 541 -25.93 -21.96 -52.50
CA GLY A 541 -26.13 -23.31 -51.96
C GLY A 541 -26.60 -24.35 -52.99
N GLY A 542 -26.58 -24.00 -54.27
CA GLY A 542 -26.90 -24.89 -55.37
C GLY A 542 -25.82 -25.92 -55.64
N TYR A 543 -26.21 -27.18 -55.81
CA TYR A 543 -25.30 -28.24 -56.26
C TYR A 543 -26.02 -29.27 -57.11
N LYS A 544 -25.27 -29.96 -57.97
CA LYS A 544 -25.76 -31.13 -58.70
C LYS A 544 -25.56 -32.37 -57.84
N ASP A 545 -26.62 -33.14 -57.64
CA ASP A 545 -26.52 -34.45 -57.00
C ASP A 545 -25.89 -35.50 -57.95
N SER A 546 -25.76 -36.74 -57.48
CA SER A 546 -25.21 -37.84 -58.29
C SER A 546 -26.03 -38.16 -59.54
N ALA A 547 -27.31 -37.76 -59.60
CA ALA A 547 -28.17 -37.90 -60.77
C ALA A 547 -28.09 -36.68 -61.70
N GLY A 548 -27.22 -35.70 -61.41
CA GLY A 548 -27.10 -34.46 -62.18
C GLY A 548 -28.24 -33.47 -61.94
N THR A 549 -29.13 -33.74 -60.98
CA THR A 549 -30.26 -32.86 -60.66
C THR A 549 -29.75 -31.68 -59.83
N MET A 550 -30.09 -30.46 -60.24
CA MET A 550 -29.76 -29.27 -59.48
C MET A 550 -30.66 -29.19 -58.23
N ARG A 551 -30.03 -29.07 -57.06
CA ARG A 551 -30.67 -28.91 -55.76
C ARG A 551 -30.17 -27.63 -55.11
N GLY A 552 -31.08 -26.80 -54.59
CA GLY A 552 -30.75 -25.47 -54.06
C GLY A 552 -30.33 -24.47 -55.14
N GLY A 553 -29.88 -23.29 -54.70
CA GLY A 553 -29.37 -22.24 -55.59
C GLY A 553 -30.47 -21.43 -56.27
N LEU A 554 -30.29 -21.04 -57.53
CA LEU A 554 -31.31 -20.35 -58.32
C LEU A 554 -32.34 -21.34 -58.88
N GLY A 555 -33.62 -20.99 -58.74
CA GLY A 555 -34.75 -21.64 -59.40
C GLY A 555 -35.74 -20.62 -59.95
N SER A 556 -36.88 -21.10 -60.45
CA SER A 556 -37.92 -20.25 -61.01
C SER A 556 -39.26 -20.56 -60.36
N TRP A 557 -39.98 -19.54 -59.93
CA TRP A 557 -41.37 -19.66 -59.51
C TRP A 557 -42.20 -18.70 -60.34
N LYS A 558 -43.08 -19.26 -61.19
CA LYS A 558 -43.98 -18.48 -62.06
C LYS A 558 -43.26 -17.50 -63.00
N GLY A 559 -42.08 -17.88 -63.48
CA GLY A 559 -41.26 -17.04 -64.35
C GLY A 559 -40.37 -16.04 -63.59
N GLU A 560 -40.55 -15.87 -62.29
CA GLU A 560 -39.67 -15.07 -61.44
C GLU A 560 -38.54 -15.94 -60.86
N MET A 561 -37.34 -15.37 -60.76
CA MET A 561 -36.20 -16.07 -60.18
C MET A 561 -36.30 -16.07 -58.65
N ILE A 562 -36.11 -17.25 -58.05
CA ILE A 562 -36.13 -17.44 -56.60
C ILE A 562 -34.89 -18.20 -56.14
N ILE A 563 -34.55 -18.09 -54.85
CA ILE A 563 -33.54 -18.96 -54.23
C ILE A 563 -34.26 -20.24 -53.80
N LEU A 564 -33.83 -21.41 -54.29
CA LEU A 564 -34.32 -22.71 -53.86
C LEU A 564 -33.70 -23.12 -52.53
N PRO A 565 -34.44 -23.83 -51.66
CA PRO A 565 -33.88 -24.34 -50.42
C PRO A 565 -32.76 -25.35 -50.70
N THR A 566 -31.72 -25.34 -49.88
CA THR A 566 -30.63 -26.31 -50.00
C THR A 566 -31.18 -27.74 -49.93
N GLY A 567 -30.75 -28.58 -50.88
CA GLY A 567 -31.19 -29.97 -51.00
C GLY A 567 -32.55 -30.17 -51.70
N VAL A 568 -33.25 -29.09 -52.07
CA VAL A 568 -34.54 -29.14 -52.77
C VAL A 568 -34.34 -28.78 -54.24
N SER A 569 -34.78 -29.65 -55.14
CA SER A 569 -34.83 -29.39 -56.57
C SER A 569 -36.05 -28.56 -56.96
N GLN A 570 -36.01 -27.97 -58.15
CA GLN A 570 -37.15 -27.22 -58.71
C GLN A 570 -38.44 -28.06 -58.71
N THR A 571 -38.37 -29.31 -59.17
CA THR A 571 -39.53 -30.21 -59.23
C THR A 571 -40.08 -30.55 -57.84
N GLU A 572 -39.22 -30.73 -56.84
CA GLU A 572 -39.65 -30.97 -55.46
C GLU A 572 -40.33 -29.73 -54.86
N MET A 573 -39.79 -28.53 -55.12
CA MET A 573 -40.38 -27.25 -54.71
C MET A 573 -41.79 -27.09 -55.29
N ASP A 574 -41.92 -27.24 -56.61
CA ASP A 574 -43.20 -27.12 -57.33
C ASP A 574 -44.22 -28.15 -56.83
N THR A 575 -43.78 -29.40 -56.63
CA THR A 575 -44.63 -30.47 -56.13
C THR A 575 -45.09 -30.21 -54.70
N ALA A 576 -44.19 -29.75 -53.83
CA ALA A 576 -44.51 -29.47 -52.43
C ALA A 576 -45.59 -28.39 -52.32
N ILE A 577 -45.45 -27.28 -53.07
CA ILE A 577 -46.45 -26.21 -53.07
C ILE A 577 -47.75 -26.65 -53.74
N ALA A 578 -47.67 -27.35 -54.87
CA ALA A 578 -48.86 -27.82 -55.59
C ALA A 578 -49.72 -28.77 -54.73
N ARG A 579 -49.09 -29.66 -53.96
CA ARG A 579 -49.78 -30.65 -53.11
C ARG A 579 -50.16 -30.15 -51.73
N ALA A 580 -49.61 -29.02 -51.26
CA ALA A 580 -49.94 -28.48 -49.95
C ALA A 580 -51.41 -28.04 -49.86
N ASP A 581 -52.07 -28.40 -48.76
CA ASP A 581 -53.39 -27.92 -48.36
C ASP A 581 -53.29 -26.78 -47.34
N GLU A 582 -54.42 -26.23 -46.90
CA GLU A 582 -54.46 -25.14 -45.93
C GLU A 582 -53.79 -25.50 -44.60
N THR A 583 -53.94 -26.74 -44.14
CA THR A 583 -53.34 -27.23 -42.90
C THR A 583 -51.81 -27.26 -43.00
N LYS A 584 -51.25 -27.76 -44.11
CA LYS A 584 -49.81 -27.75 -44.36
C LYS A 584 -49.25 -26.34 -44.46
N PHE A 585 -49.94 -25.43 -45.14
CA PHE A 585 -49.52 -24.02 -45.20
C PHE A 585 -49.52 -23.37 -43.82
N ALA A 586 -50.56 -23.59 -43.01
CA ALA A 586 -50.63 -23.04 -41.66
C ALA A 586 -49.51 -23.60 -40.75
N LEU A 587 -49.23 -24.91 -40.84
CA LEU A 587 -48.15 -25.55 -40.09
C LEU A 587 -46.77 -25.02 -40.53
N ALA A 588 -46.55 -24.91 -41.83
CA ALA A 588 -45.30 -24.41 -42.40
C ALA A 588 -45.05 -22.92 -42.09
N GLY A 589 -46.12 -22.14 -42.00
CA GLY A 589 -46.11 -20.71 -41.65
C GLY A 589 -46.17 -20.39 -40.16
N GLY A 590 -46.36 -21.42 -39.32
CA GLY A 590 -46.53 -21.25 -37.87
C GLY A 590 -47.80 -20.48 -37.46
N GLY A 591 -48.87 -20.58 -38.25
CA GLY A 591 -50.14 -19.89 -38.02
C GLY A 591 -50.96 -19.74 -39.31
N LYS A 592 -52.24 -19.35 -39.21
CA LYS A 592 -53.08 -19.14 -40.40
C LYS A 592 -52.68 -17.84 -41.13
N PRO A 593 -52.49 -17.86 -42.47
CA PRO A 593 -52.21 -16.66 -43.24
C PRO A 593 -53.45 -15.79 -43.38
N VAL A 594 -53.30 -14.50 -43.09
CA VAL A 594 -54.34 -13.47 -43.22
C VAL A 594 -53.86 -12.27 -44.02
N TRP A 595 -54.79 -11.61 -44.70
CA TRP A 595 -54.57 -10.31 -45.33
C TRP A 595 -54.36 -9.22 -44.26
N SER A 596 -53.95 -8.02 -44.68
CA SER A 596 -53.78 -6.87 -43.79
C SER A 596 -55.07 -6.44 -43.05
N ASN A 597 -56.24 -6.82 -43.58
CA ASN A 597 -57.55 -6.60 -42.93
C ASN A 597 -57.98 -7.75 -42.01
N GLY A 598 -57.13 -8.76 -41.78
CA GLY A 598 -57.41 -9.91 -40.93
C GLY A 598 -58.21 -11.05 -41.59
N ALA A 599 -58.68 -10.90 -42.83
CA ALA A 599 -59.40 -11.96 -43.51
C ALA A 599 -58.45 -13.12 -43.93
N PRO A 600 -58.88 -14.40 -43.84
CA PRO A 600 -58.06 -15.52 -44.29
C PRO A 600 -57.68 -15.45 -45.77
N VAL A 601 -56.45 -15.84 -46.10
CA VAL A 601 -55.98 -15.92 -47.49
C VAL A 601 -56.42 -17.26 -48.12
N PRO A 602 -57.18 -17.28 -49.23
CA PRO A 602 -57.56 -18.53 -49.89
C PRO A 602 -56.34 -19.33 -50.37
N LEU A 603 -56.38 -20.66 -50.27
CA LEU A 603 -55.27 -21.54 -50.70
C LEU A 603 -54.86 -21.31 -52.16
N SER A 604 -55.82 -21.10 -53.05
CA SER A 604 -55.57 -20.81 -54.47
C SER A 604 -54.75 -19.53 -54.66
N ARG A 605 -54.88 -18.56 -53.76
CA ARG A 605 -54.08 -17.32 -53.76
C ARG A 605 -52.71 -17.52 -53.12
N LEU A 606 -52.59 -18.29 -52.03
CA LEU A 606 -51.28 -18.61 -51.43
C LEU A 606 -50.35 -19.27 -52.44
N LYS A 607 -50.85 -20.25 -53.20
CA LYS A 607 -50.09 -20.92 -54.28
C LYS A 607 -49.79 -20.01 -55.47
N GLN A 608 -50.37 -18.81 -55.50
CA GLN A 608 -50.17 -17.84 -56.56
C GLN A 608 -49.24 -16.68 -56.19
N MET A 609 -48.82 -16.56 -54.94
CA MET A 609 -47.99 -15.44 -54.49
C MET A 609 -46.53 -15.59 -54.90
N ASP A 610 -45.84 -14.46 -54.95
CA ASP A 610 -44.40 -14.41 -55.14
C ASP A 610 -43.71 -14.93 -53.87
N LEU A 611 -42.70 -15.77 -54.06
CA LEU A 611 -41.89 -16.30 -52.98
C LEU A 611 -40.66 -15.43 -52.84
N VAL A 612 -40.49 -14.82 -51.68
CA VAL A 612 -39.33 -13.96 -51.42
C VAL A 612 -38.52 -14.53 -50.27
N ALA A 613 -37.31 -15.01 -50.57
CA ALA A 613 -36.48 -15.71 -49.62
C ALA A 613 -36.07 -14.79 -48.45
N GLU A 614 -36.26 -15.26 -47.22
CA GLU A 614 -35.78 -14.63 -45.99
C GLU A 614 -34.63 -15.46 -45.37
N GLY A 615 -34.51 -16.72 -45.77
CA GLY A 615 -33.44 -17.63 -45.38
C GLY A 615 -33.55 -18.95 -46.15
N ASP A 616 -32.66 -19.89 -45.85
CA ASP A 616 -32.64 -21.21 -46.48
C ASP A 616 -33.94 -21.99 -46.19
N GLY A 617 -34.82 -22.07 -47.19
CA GLY A 617 -36.11 -22.75 -47.09
C GLY A 617 -37.28 -21.91 -46.57
N VAL A 618 -37.03 -20.67 -46.13
CA VAL A 618 -38.05 -19.81 -45.52
C VAL A 618 -38.35 -18.62 -46.44
N TYR A 619 -39.63 -18.43 -46.76
CA TYR A 619 -40.10 -17.40 -47.68
C TYR A 619 -41.18 -16.53 -47.04
N ARG A 620 -41.15 -15.25 -47.37
CA ARG A 620 -42.32 -14.37 -47.23
C ARG A 620 -43.14 -14.45 -48.50
N LEU A 621 -44.46 -14.46 -48.33
CA LEU A 621 -45.40 -14.44 -49.45
C LEU A 621 -45.76 -12.99 -49.78
N PHE A 622 -45.57 -12.60 -51.03
CA PHE A 622 -45.90 -11.27 -51.54
C PHE A 622 -46.99 -11.37 -52.60
N ASP A 623 -48.04 -10.57 -52.46
CA ASP A 623 -49.22 -10.61 -53.34
C ASP A 623 -49.20 -9.52 -54.44
N GLY A 624 -48.10 -8.78 -54.55
CA GLY A 624 -47.97 -7.60 -55.41
C GLY A 624 -48.21 -6.27 -54.70
N ARG A 625 -48.89 -6.27 -53.54
CA ARG A 625 -49.24 -5.07 -52.76
C ARG A 625 -48.58 -5.06 -51.38
N GLY A 626 -48.40 -6.23 -50.77
CA GLY A 626 -47.85 -6.37 -49.44
C GLY A 626 -47.46 -7.81 -49.10
N PHE A 627 -46.82 -7.96 -47.94
CA PHE A 627 -46.51 -9.27 -47.39
C PHE A 627 -47.65 -9.79 -46.55
N ILE A 628 -47.88 -11.10 -46.61
CA ILE A 628 -48.90 -11.78 -45.81
C ILE A 628 -48.49 -11.84 -44.33
N ALA A 629 -49.47 -11.66 -43.44
CA ALA A 629 -49.32 -11.78 -42.01
C ALA A 629 -49.98 -13.07 -41.50
N ARG A 630 -49.67 -13.43 -40.27
CA ARG A 630 -50.41 -14.43 -39.50
C ARG A 630 -51.57 -13.75 -38.77
N GLU A 631 -52.51 -14.54 -38.26
CA GLU A 631 -53.65 -14.05 -37.48
C GLU A 631 -53.28 -13.24 -36.24
N ASP A 632 -52.07 -13.41 -35.70
CA ASP A 632 -51.54 -12.64 -34.57
C ASP A 632 -50.77 -11.36 -34.97
N GLY A 633 -50.84 -10.98 -36.26
CA GLY A 633 -50.19 -9.80 -36.82
C GLY A 633 -48.69 -9.97 -37.12
N GLN A 634 -48.07 -11.09 -36.78
CA GLN A 634 -46.67 -11.36 -37.13
C GLN A 634 -46.52 -11.68 -38.64
N PRO A 635 -45.35 -11.47 -39.25
CA PRO A 635 -45.12 -11.86 -40.64
C PRO A 635 -45.33 -13.37 -40.87
N PHE A 636 -46.05 -13.74 -41.94
CA PHE A 636 -46.19 -15.15 -42.34
C PHE A 636 -44.90 -15.62 -43.03
N ARG A 637 -44.22 -16.59 -42.43
CA ARG A 637 -42.92 -17.13 -42.88
C ARG A 637 -43.08 -18.59 -43.29
N LEU A 638 -43.23 -18.84 -44.59
CA LEU A 638 -43.43 -20.17 -45.15
C LEU A 638 -42.12 -20.96 -45.18
N ASP A 639 -42.00 -21.99 -44.33
CA ASP A 639 -40.95 -23.01 -44.45
C ASP A 639 -41.37 -24.11 -45.44
N VAL A 640 -40.85 -24.05 -46.67
CA VAL A 640 -41.25 -24.96 -47.74
C VAL A 640 -40.85 -26.41 -47.46
N ARG A 641 -39.85 -26.65 -46.60
CA ARG A 641 -39.48 -28.03 -46.21
C ARG A 641 -40.57 -28.71 -45.41
N LYS A 642 -41.40 -27.95 -44.69
CA LYS A 642 -42.55 -28.46 -43.93
C LYS A 642 -43.78 -28.73 -44.80
N LEU A 643 -43.75 -28.36 -46.09
CA LEU A 643 -44.83 -28.69 -47.03
C LEU A 643 -44.70 -30.11 -47.60
N ARG A 644 -43.47 -30.64 -47.64
CA ARG A 644 -43.17 -32.01 -48.03
C ARG A 644 -43.74 -32.96 -46.99
#